data_AF-A0A0T6UJ37-F1
#
_entry.id   AF-A0A0T6UJ37-F1
#
_cell.length_a   1.000
_cell.length_b   1.000
_cell.length_c   1.000
_cell.angle_alpha   90.00
_cell.angle_beta   90.00
_cell.angle_gamma   90.00
#
_symmetry.space_group_name_H-M   'P 1'
#
loop_
_entity.id
_entity.type
_entity.pdbx_description
1 polymer ?
#
loop_
_entity_poly.entity_id
_entity_poly.type
_entity_poly.pdbx_seq_one_letter_code
_entity_poly.pdbx_strand_id
1 'polypeptide(L)'
;MSNAFNFRAARVGNPSATEANVFIHGYSAGHGDEDQQILLEKIPGQLRHYTNIFAFWPSNHYLHFDKSSLLGFGTAGLSLMLSGGLTAPMSYSSLVGTFTKDRRKNFTDARSRAERMGALLLEQLSEYLHHNHPQIDTVNLIGHSLGGRLVINSLKTFTKRQRLAINDVLLMAAAVEVTPDEARQMRGLLQGRLINAYSKADRTLLLNWGETCLGRNEVEHFESVEMEDFGHTHYWERLPDVLNKTKFKASIKNFTEPEQEPVYATTTDTSQPEQIFVEPLMTTLDLKTPSDIYQHINKELVCIIDSLSVQSDDPALAQAKSDAHLLLTQHQTALEKQLAELQKNAEWNTFTIAFYGETGAGKSTIIETLRILLQEPTKLASQQAFRDLKSQYKLSEESLQNLQLIITQTDSQLEELAKKLSDTLQQYEQPHSKALAALDQASARSTALIQHLGSQLQQHEQLHGSALDAVTQLQALLAERKKNASLWQKLLNLLRKMPEEIELDQATATLSEATEARNKTELVLRAEEQQASKERLALEKQLDEVVAARDNASAILVAQQAEAEHKQKILVQQRQEHENQLAQLLVELEKQADGEIIGDGRADFTRKTQRYDLELNGQPFALLDVPGIEGKEGLVLSEIGRAVQTAHAVFYVTNQPAPPQTGDQQRQGTLEKIKQHLGTQTEVWTIFNKKITNPKQSLIGRPLISDDENTSLAGLNDKMREQLGKHYREVFPLTARPAFLVSTEHFAPGSKNARDRDKSLTDFSADELLEKSRVRAFLQLLSDQLLQDAQDKITRANFNKAKETLDHTSQALSGVQQALATLEEELSREGQSAKSQLNSSFQALKQRVKSCSETLIDDFASTVRNNIYARIAKDISNDVFKEALRNELEIQQKHLGQQLPSVIGAEVSKFQQAAEDILKRFEEHATELTSSFEKLSSAQLNEKLNLKIKIDNGIKVAGLLGGLVGIAVAPFTGGASLWLTGVALFSVAVSIGKAFWGAIRPDFKKSQQRKATEENLCSAIQQLRDALRGSSQKALSEMQRTIDQLNLALEAPANQATVQVKVLDSSTGRLKTLSRQIEAEGKL
;
A
#
# COMPACT_ATOMS: atom_id res chain seq x y z
N MET A 1 29.44 -1.12 15.39
CA MET A 1 28.00 -1.45 15.19
C MET A 1 27.74 -2.77 15.90
N SER A 2 26.74 -2.82 16.78
CA SER A 2 26.35 -4.05 17.47
C SER A 2 25.86 -5.11 16.47
N ASN A 3 26.42 -6.32 16.53
CA ASN A 3 25.96 -7.47 15.73
C ASN A 3 24.77 -8.15 16.43
N ALA A 4 23.69 -7.40 16.67
CA ALA A 4 22.51 -7.88 17.36
C ALA A 4 21.24 -7.64 16.53
N PHE A 5 20.33 -8.61 16.55
CA PHE A 5 18.97 -8.43 16.05
C PHE A 5 18.14 -7.67 17.08
N ASN A 6 17.21 -6.84 16.59
CA ASN A 6 16.12 -6.28 17.37
C ASN A 6 14.84 -7.00 16.95
N PHE A 7 14.32 -7.86 17.83
CA PHE A 7 13.09 -8.62 17.57
C PHE A 7 11.88 -7.88 18.14
N ARG A 8 10.81 -7.77 17.33
CA ARG A 8 9.53 -7.21 17.78
C ARG A 8 8.36 -8.08 17.36
N ALA A 9 7.52 -8.45 18.33
CA ALA A 9 6.27 -9.16 18.09
C ALA A 9 5.12 -8.18 17.75
N ALA A 10 4.22 -8.58 16.85
CA ALA A 10 2.98 -7.85 16.59
C ALA A 10 2.04 -7.94 17.81
N ARG A 11 1.30 -6.84 18.12
CA ARG A 11 0.45 -6.71 19.33
C ARG A 11 -0.72 -7.70 19.44
N VAL A 12 -1.04 -8.42 18.37
CA VAL A 12 -2.14 -9.38 18.32
C VAL A 12 -1.55 -10.75 18.02
N GLY A 13 -1.40 -11.57 19.05
CA GLY A 13 -1.00 -12.97 18.95
C GLY A 13 -1.76 -13.79 19.98
N ASN A 14 -2.10 -15.03 19.63
CA ASN A 14 -2.70 -15.96 20.59
C ASN A 14 -1.64 -16.34 21.64
N PRO A 15 -1.85 -16.08 22.95
CA PRO A 15 -0.88 -16.41 23.99
C PRO A 15 -0.51 -17.91 24.03
N SER A 16 -1.38 -18.78 23.50
CA SER A 16 -1.17 -20.24 23.46
C SER A 16 -0.54 -20.76 22.17
N ALA A 17 -0.09 -19.90 21.24
CA ALA A 17 0.52 -20.35 19.98
C ALA A 17 1.90 -20.97 20.23
N THR A 18 2.12 -22.19 19.73
CA THR A 18 3.42 -22.89 19.77
C THR A 18 4.29 -22.64 18.53
N GLU A 19 3.75 -21.93 17.54
CA GLU A 19 4.40 -21.63 16.27
C GLU A 19 4.48 -20.11 16.02
N ALA A 20 5.64 -19.62 15.57
CA ALA A 20 5.83 -18.22 15.16
C ALA A 20 6.20 -18.05 13.68
N ASN A 21 5.76 -16.95 13.07
CA ASN A 21 6.24 -16.48 11.78
C ASN A 21 7.28 -15.37 11.98
N VAL A 22 8.49 -15.57 11.48
CA VAL A 22 9.61 -14.64 11.63
C VAL A 22 9.92 -13.97 10.30
N PHE A 23 9.69 -12.66 10.25
CA PHE A 23 9.88 -11.83 9.06
C PHE A 23 11.23 -11.11 9.10
N ILE A 24 12.01 -11.29 8.04
CA ILE A 24 13.33 -10.65 7.87
C ILE A 24 13.34 -9.89 6.54
N HIS A 25 13.33 -8.56 6.64
CA HIS A 25 13.33 -7.66 5.48
C HIS A 25 14.76 -7.32 5.03
N GLY A 26 14.96 -7.08 3.73
CA GLY A 26 16.29 -6.86 3.15
C GLY A 26 16.75 -5.40 3.03
N TYR A 27 15.86 -4.43 3.22
CA TYR A 27 16.18 -3.01 3.03
C TYR A 27 15.36 -2.10 3.96
N SER A 28 15.98 -1.14 4.65
CA SER A 28 15.34 -0.35 5.72
C SER A 28 14.74 -1.22 6.83
N ALA A 29 15.58 -2.02 7.50
CA ALA A 29 15.17 -2.70 8.72
C ALA A 29 15.12 -1.68 9.88
N GLY A 30 14.12 -0.79 9.84
CA GLY A 30 13.64 -0.08 11.01
C GLY A 30 14.64 0.83 11.69
N HIS A 31 15.12 1.85 10.99
CA HIS A 31 16.05 2.82 11.60
C HIS A 31 15.35 3.75 12.61
N GLY A 32 14.01 3.77 12.62
CA GLY A 32 13.18 4.35 13.66
C GLY A 32 11.96 3.47 14.00
N ASP A 33 11.30 3.77 15.11
CA ASP A 33 10.12 3.03 15.59
C ASP A 33 8.95 3.06 14.60
N GLU A 34 8.81 4.15 13.83
CA GLU A 34 7.76 4.34 12.83
C GLU A 34 7.89 3.39 11.64
N ASP A 35 9.09 3.23 11.08
CA ASP A 35 9.35 2.27 9.99
C ASP A 35 9.09 0.83 10.42
N GLN A 36 9.47 0.49 11.65
CA GLN A 36 9.22 -0.83 12.24
C GLN A 36 7.72 -1.07 12.41
N GLN A 37 6.97 -0.05 12.85
CA GLN A 37 5.53 -0.11 13.03
C GLN A 37 4.80 -0.25 11.68
N ILE A 38 5.23 0.47 10.64
CA ILE A 38 4.68 0.35 9.26
C ILE A 38 4.87 -1.07 8.72
N LEU A 39 6.03 -1.68 8.95
CA LEU A 39 6.29 -3.05 8.50
C LEU A 39 5.43 -4.08 9.27
N LEU A 40 5.23 -3.87 10.57
CA LEU A 40 4.34 -4.68 11.41
C LEU A 40 2.87 -4.60 10.96
N GLU A 41 2.39 -3.40 10.61
CA GLU A 41 1.01 -3.17 10.13
C GLU A 41 0.72 -3.80 8.77
N LYS A 42 1.76 -4.08 7.97
CA LYS A 42 1.63 -4.76 6.67
C LYS A 42 1.40 -6.27 6.77
N ILE A 43 1.50 -6.87 7.96
CA ILE A 43 1.17 -8.30 8.14
C ILE A 43 -0.35 -8.47 7.93
N PRO A 44 -0.78 -9.30 6.95
CA PRO A 44 -2.19 -9.45 6.63
C PRO A 44 -2.98 -10.15 7.75
N GLY A 45 -4.28 -9.88 7.78
CA GLY A 45 -5.23 -10.45 8.74
C GLY A 45 -5.16 -11.98 8.87
N GLN A 46 -4.86 -12.68 7.77
CA GLN A 46 -4.79 -14.16 7.74
C GLN A 46 -3.71 -14.76 8.65
N LEU A 47 -2.68 -14.00 9.04
CA LEU A 47 -1.62 -14.47 9.94
C LEU A 47 -1.82 -14.02 11.39
N ARG A 48 -2.85 -13.24 11.72
CA ARG A 48 -3.07 -12.66 13.07
C ARG A 48 -3.31 -13.70 14.18
N HIS A 49 -3.61 -14.95 13.82
CA HIS A 49 -3.77 -16.06 14.78
C HIS A 49 -2.43 -16.71 15.19
N TYR A 50 -1.34 -16.40 14.48
CA TYR A 50 0.02 -16.82 14.82
C TYR A 50 0.76 -15.72 15.57
N THR A 51 1.80 -16.09 16.31
CA THR A 51 2.77 -15.11 16.80
C THR A 51 3.61 -14.64 15.61
N ASN A 52 3.55 -13.35 15.28
CA ASN A 52 4.32 -12.78 14.17
C ASN A 52 5.42 -11.87 14.71
N ILE A 53 6.67 -12.16 14.36
CA ILE A 53 7.86 -11.47 14.86
C ILE A 53 8.64 -10.90 13.69
N PHE A 54 9.07 -9.65 13.77
CA PHE A 54 10.06 -9.09 12.87
C PHE A 54 11.45 -9.18 13.49
N ALA A 55 12.43 -9.62 12.71
CA ALA A 55 13.84 -9.59 13.06
C ALA A 55 14.54 -8.43 12.33
N PHE A 56 14.70 -7.30 13.00
CA PHE A 56 15.41 -6.15 12.47
C PHE A 56 16.93 -6.32 12.65
N TRP A 57 17.71 -5.96 11.63
CA TRP A 57 19.17 -6.14 11.62
C TRP A 57 19.86 -4.89 11.02
N PRO A 58 21.14 -4.61 11.34
CA PRO A 58 21.80 -3.36 10.96
C PRO A 58 22.15 -3.31 9.46
N SER A 59 21.17 -3.01 8.60
CA SER A 59 21.26 -3.13 7.14
C SER A 59 21.86 -1.91 6.40
N ASN A 60 22.23 -0.81 7.08
CA ASN A 60 22.56 0.52 6.53
C ASN A 60 21.45 1.17 5.66
N HIS A 61 21.38 2.51 5.68
CA HIS A 61 20.43 3.31 4.91
C HIS A 61 20.96 3.54 3.48
N TYR A 62 20.27 3.01 2.47
CA TYR A 62 20.63 3.24 1.07
C TYR A 62 19.39 3.54 0.21
N LEU A 63 18.53 4.48 0.64
CA LEU A 63 17.38 4.89 -0.16
C LEU A 63 17.78 6.06 -1.08
N HIS A 64 18.09 5.73 -2.33
CA HIS A 64 17.60 6.41 -3.54
C HIS A 64 18.13 5.65 -4.76
N PHE A 65 17.50 4.52 -5.08
CA PHE A 65 17.50 4.06 -6.48
C PHE A 65 16.50 4.92 -7.24
N ASP A 66 16.97 6.08 -7.70
CA ASP A 66 16.19 6.98 -8.54
C ASP A 66 15.97 6.34 -9.92
N LYS A 67 14.70 6.19 -10.31
CA LYS A 67 14.25 5.73 -11.63
C LYS A 67 14.69 6.67 -12.77
N SER A 68 15.22 7.86 -12.45
CA SER A 68 15.86 8.75 -13.44
C SER A 68 17.25 8.29 -13.90
N SER A 69 17.90 7.35 -13.19
CA SER A 69 19.27 6.90 -13.53
C SER A 69 19.35 5.88 -14.68
N LEU A 70 18.21 5.42 -15.19
CA LEU A 70 18.10 4.36 -16.21
C LEU A 70 17.86 4.91 -17.63
N LEU A 71 17.75 6.23 -17.80
CA LEU A 71 17.54 6.92 -19.07
C LEU A 71 18.55 8.07 -19.31
N GLY A 72 19.79 7.92 -18.81
CA GLY A 72 20.91 8.83 -19.08
C GLY A 72 21.93 8.31 -20.11
N PHE A 73 21.61 7.26 -20.86
CA PHE A 73 22.43 6.77 -21.98
C PHE A 73 21.91 7.35 -23.30
N GLY A 74 22.43 8.52 -23.64
CA GLY A 74 22.18 9.16 -24.94
C GLY A 74 21.88 10.64 -24.78
N THR A 75 22.92 11.45 -24.50
CA THR A 75 22.94 12.91 -24.75
C THR A 75 24.24 13.60 -24.29
N ALA A 76 25.23 12.89 -23.74
CA ALA A 76 26.57 13.46 -23.44
C ALA A 76 27.61 13.14 -24.52
N GLY A 77 27.20 13.11 -25.80
CA GLY A 77 28.07 12.87 -26.95
C GLY A 77 28.26 14.07 -27.87
N LEU A 78 27.75 15.26 -27.51
CA LEU A 78 27.65 16.39 -28.46
C LEU A 78 27.89 17.77 -27.84
N SER A 79 28.85 17.89 -26.93
CA SER A 79 29.29 19.22 -26.45
C SER A 79 30.77 19.24 -26.08
N LEU A 80 31.65 18.90 -27.03
CA LEU A 80 33.08 19.27 -26.97
C LEU A 80 33.77 19.15 -28.36
N MET A 81 33.04 19.57 -29.39
CA MET A 81 33.62 19.91 -30.69
C MET A 81 33.33 21.39 -30.88
N LEU A 82 34.27 22.26 -30.46
CA LEU A 82 34.48 23.64 -30.93
C LEU A 82 35.58 24.31 -30.08
N SER A 83 36.83 23.90 -30.30
CA SER A 83 38.04 24.75 -30.26
C SER A 83 39.26 23.86 -30.54
N GLY A 84 39.95 24.15 -31.64
CA GLY A 84 41.05 23.33 -32.15
C GLY A 84 42.37 23.49 -31.38
N GLY A 85 43.21 22.46 -31.42
CA GLY A 85 44.58 22.51 -30.91
C GLY A 85 45.20 21.15 -30.58
N LEU A 86 45.93 20.60 -31.55
CA LEU A 86 46.85 19.46 -31.63
C LEU A 86 47.38 18.73 -30.36
N THR A 87 47.25 17.39 -30.43
CA THR A 87 48.24 16.31 -30.15
C THR A 87 48.84 16.07 -28.75
N ALA A 88 48.35 15.02 -28.07
CA ALA A 88 49.14 14.00 -27.36
C ALA A 88 48.26 12.76 -27.03
N PRO A 89 48.75 11.51 -27.09
CA PRO A 89 47.96 10.33 -26.76
C PRO A 89 48.00 10.11 -25.24
N MET A 90 46.96 10.55 -24.53
CA MET A 90 46.77 10.22 -23.12
C MET A 90 45.67 9.17 -22.96
N SER A 91 46.01 8.14 -22.21
CA SER A 91 45.27 6.93 -21.89
C SER A 91 43.83 7.17 -21.41
N TYR A 92 42.88 6.60 -22.14
CA TYR A 92 41.43 6.64 -21.86
C TYR A 92 40.99 5.66 -20.75
N SER A 93 41.82 5.39 -19.72
CA SER A 93 41.55 4.32 -18.74
C SER A 93 41.45 4.74 -17.27
N SER A 94 41.60 6.02 -16.90
CA SER A 94 41.66 6.40 -15.47
C SER A 94 40.44 7.11 -14.87
N LEU A 95 39.39 7.42 -15.65
CA LEU A 95 38.20 8.15 -15.13
C LEU A 95 36.86 7.39 -15.18
N VAL A 96 36.84 6.13 -15.63
CA VAL A 96 35.67 5.22 -15.51
C VAL A 96 35.83 4.23 -14.35
N GLY A 97 37.00 4.19 -13.71
CA GLY A 97 37.38 3.20 -12.70
C GLY A 97 36.96 3.48 -11.26
N THR A 98 36.59 4.72 -10.91
CA THR A 98 36.31 5.12 -9.51
C THR A 98 34.80 5.12 -9.19
N PHE A 99 33.94 5.60 -10.09
CA PHE A 99 32.49 5.64 -9.87
C PHE A 99 31.77 4.28 -10.00
N THR A 100 32.39 3.31 -10.68
CA THR A 100 31.89 1.92 -10.76
C THR A 100 32.44 1.03 -9.63
N LYS A 101 33.52 1.44 -8.95
CA LYS A 101 34.11 0.70 -7.81
C LYS A 101 33.36 0.94 -6.49
N ASP A 102 32.99 2.18 -6.16
CA ASP A 102 32.31 2.48 -4.89
C ASP A 102 30.91 1.86 -4.81
N ARG A 103 30.16 1.85 -5.91
CA ARG A 103 28.82 1.24 -5.96
C ARG A 103 28.88 -0.29 -5.85
N ARG A 104 29.94 -0.91 -6.38
CA ARG A 104 30.18 -2.37 -6.27
C ARG A 104 30.65 -2.74 -4.86
N LYS A 105 31.50 -1.92 -4.23
CA LYS A 105 31.99 -2.11 -2.86
C LYS A 105 30.85 -2.04 -1.84
N ASN A 106 30.00 -1.01 -1.93
CA ASN A 106 28.85 -0.83 -1.02
C ASN A 106 27.87 -2.01 -1.06
N PHE A 107 27.62 -2.56 -2.25
CA PHE A 107 26.71 -3.70 -2.42
C PHE A 107 27.32 -5.02 -1.93
N THR A 108 28.61 -5.24 -2.17
CA THR A 108 29.36 -6.38 -1.62
C THR A 108 29.41 -6.32 -0.09
N ASP A 109 29.62 -5.15 0.50
CA ASP A 109 29.66 -4.97 1.96
C ASP A 109 28.31 -5.28 2.63
N ALA A 110 27.19 -4.94 1.98
CA ALA A 110 25.85 -5.27 2.44
C ALA A 110 25.57 -6.79 2.38
N ARG A 111 26.04 -7.48 1.32
CA ARG A 111 25.91 -8.94 1.18
C ARG A 111 26.70 -9.68 2.24
N SER A 112 27.99 -9.34 2.42
CA SER A 112 28.82 -9.97 3.44
C SER A 112 28.30 -9.70 4.86
N ARG A 113 27.62 -8.57 5.09
CA ARG A 113 26.96 -8.28 6.36
C ARG A 113 25.71 -9.13 6.57
N ALA A 114 24.86 -9.28 5.56
CA ALA A 114 23.69 -10.15 5.62
C ALA A 114 24.08 -11.61 5.91
N GLU A 115 25.17 -12.10 5.31
CA GLU A 115 25.75 -13.41 5.61
C GLU A 115 26.20 -13.51 7.07
N ARG A 116 27.03 -12.57 7.55
CA ARG A 116 27.47 -12.56 8.95
C ARG A 116 26.30 -12.52 9.95
N MET A 117 25.27 -11.71 9.67
CA MET A 117 24.07 -11.66 10.51
C MET A 117 23.25 -12.95 10.41
N GLY A 118 23.22 -13.61 9.25
CA GLY A 118 22.50 -14.87 9.06
C GLY A 118 23.04 -15.98 9.96
N ALA A 119 24.35 -16.04 10.15
CA ALA A 119 24.98 -17.00 11.06
C ALA A 119 24.54 -16.83 12.53
N LEU A 120 24.05 -15.63 12.90
CA LEU A 120 23.62 -15.29 14.26
C LEU A 120 22.09 -15.37 14.46
N LEU A 121 21.30 -15.46 13.38
CA LEU A 121 19.85 -15.30 13.42
C LEU A 121 19.19 -16.31 14.38
N LEU A 122 19.44 -17.61 14.18
CA LEU A 122 18.71 -18.65 14.89
C LEU A 122 19.13 -18.76 16.36
N GLU A 123 20.38 -18.46 16.67
CA GLU A 123 20.88 -18.41 18.05
C GLU A 123 20.21 -17.26 18.82
N GLN A 124 20.27 -16.03 18.29
CA GLN A 124 19.67 -14.87 18.95
C GLN A 124 18.13 -14.95 18.99
N LEU A 125 17.50 -15.53 17.95
CA LEU A 125 16.06 -15.77 17.94
C LEU A 125 15.66 -16.80 19.01
N SER A 126 16.43 -17.88 19.17
CA SER A 126 16.18 -18.88 20.22
C SER A 126 16.24 -18.27 21.61
N GLU A 127 17.21 -17.38 21.85
CA GLU A 127 17.33 -16.66 23.11
C GLU A 127 16.16 -15.70 23.32
N TYR A 128 15.77 -14.94 22.30
CA TYR A 128 14.61 -14.04 22.36
C TYR A 128 13.31 -14.79 22.66
N LEU A 129 13.05 -15.90 21.96
CA LEU A 129 11.85 -16.71 22.16
C LEU A 129 11.82 -17.34 23.55
N HIS A 130 12.95 -17.84 24.04
CA HIS A 130 13.02 -18.43 25.38
C HIS A 130 12.61 -17.43 26.48
N HIS A 131 12.97 -16.16 26.33
CA HIS A 131 12.64 -15.11 27.31
C HIS A 131 11.23 -14.53 27.15
N ASN A 132 10.75 -14.35 25.92
CA ASN A 132 9.53 -13.57 25.65
C ASN A 132 8.33 -14.45 25.24
N HIS A 133 8.58 -15.63 24.68
CA HIS A 133 7.56 -16.53 24.14
C HIS A 133 7.95 -18.02 24.37
N PRO A 134 8.08 -18.47 25.63
CA PRO A 134 8.65 -19.78 25.97
C PRO A 134 7.88 -20.99 25.41
N GLN A 135 6.62 -20.80 25.03
CA GLN A 135 5.75 -21.79 24.40
C GLN A 135 6.07 -22.05 22.92
N ILE A 136 6.88 -21.20 22.29
CA ILE A 136 7.21 -21.30 20.86
C ILE A 136 8.45 -22.16 20.67
N ASP A 137 8.25 -23.36 20.12
CA ASP A 137 9.31 -24.29 19.77
C ASP A 137 9.53 -24.43 18.26
N THR A 138 8.60 -23.91 17.47
CA THR A 138 8.55 -24.04 16.01
C THR A 138 8.46 -22.67 15.33
N VAL A 139 9.26 -22.44 14.29
CA VAL A 139 9.30 -21.17 13.55
C VAL A 139 9.18 -21.36 12.04
N ASN A 140 8.49 -20.44 11.40
CA ASN A 140 8.55 -20.23 9.95
C ASN A 140 9.44 -19.02 9.66
N LEU A 141 10.32 -19.11 8.67
CA LEU A 141 11.23 -18.01 8.29
C LEU A 141 10.78 -17.40 6.97
N ILE A 142 10.55 -16.08 6.97
CA ILE A 142 10.12 -15.34 5.79
C ILE A 142 11.17 -14.27 5.48
N GLY A 143 11.93 -14.48 4.41
CA GLY A 143 13.05 -13.61 4.03
C GLY A 143 12.77 -12.85 2.73
N HIS A 144 12.92 -11.52 2.73
CA HIS A 144 12.85 -10.69 1.53
C HIS A 144 14.22 -10.12 1.14
N SER A 145 14.60 -10.18 -0.14
CA SER A 145 15.84 -9.55 -0.65
C SER A 145 17.10 -10.01 0.12
N LEU A 146 17.90 -9.09 0.68
CA LEU A 146 19.04 -9.42 1.56
C LEU A 146 18.63 -10.15 2.85
N GLY A 147 17.38 -9.99 3.31
CA GLY A 147 16.81 -10.80 4.39
C GLY A 147 16.64 -12.26 3.97
N GLY A 148 16.38 -12.53 2.68
CA GLY A 148 16.42 -13.87 2.10
C GLY A 148 17.85 -14.46 2.10
N ARG A 149 18.87 -13.65 1.79
CA ARG A 149 20.29 -14.07 1.93
C ARG A 149 20.62 -14.44 3.37
N LEU A 150 20.14 -13.65 4.32
CA LEU A 150 20.32 -13.86 5.75
C LEU A 150 19.68 -15.19 6.20
N VAL A 151 18.43 -15.47 5.78
CA VAL A 151 17.75 -16.75 6.04
C VAL A 151 18.54 -17.92 5.45
N ILE A 152 18.93 -17.84 4.17
CA ILE A 152 19.73 -18.89 3.52
C ILE A 152 21.03 -19.15 4.29
N ASN A 153 21.75 -18.10 4.69
CA ASN A 153 22.99 -18.28 5.42
C ASN A 153 22.77 -18.86 6.83
N SER A 154 21.65 -18.54 7.48
CA SER A 154 21.26 -19.15 8.76
C SER A 154 21.01 -20.67 8.63
N LEU A 155 20.43 -21.11 7.51
CA LEU A 155 20.20 -22.52 7.23
C LEU A 155 21.51 -23.25 6.87
N LYS A 156 22.40 -22.61 6.09
CA LYS A 156 23.73 -23.15 5.76
C LYS A 156 24.60 -23.35 7.00
N THR A 157 24.44 -22.49 8.00
CA THR A 157 25.20 -22.53 9.27
C THR A 157 24.44 -23.20 10.41
N PHE A 158 23.29 -23.83 10.13
CA PHE A 158 22.46 -24.49 11.11
C PHE A 158 23.22 -25.61 11.82
N THR A 159 23.18 -25.63 13.16
CA THR A 159 23.75 -26.71 13.95
C THR A 159 22.67 -27.34 14.84
N LYS A 160 22.72 -28.66 15.03
CA LYS A 160 21.78 -29.42 15.88
C LYS A 160 21.75 -29.01 17.36
N ARG A 161 22.57 -28.02 17.77
CA ARG A 161 22.55 -27.43 19.11
C ARG A 161 21.41 -26.42 19.30
N GLN A 162 20.84 -25.90 18.21
CA GLN A 162 19.72 -24.95 18.23
C GLN A 162 18.41 -25.73 18.49
N ARG A 163 17.66 -25.35 19.55
CA ARG A 163 16.44 -26.05 20.01
C ARG A 163 15.18 -25.73 19.19
N LEU A 164 15.27 -24.88 18.17
CA LEU A 164 14.14 -24.43 17.36
C LEU A 164 13.91 -25.38 16.17
N ALA A 165 12.67 -25.87 16.03
CA ALA A 165 12.22 -26.54 14.82
C ALA A 165 11.91 -25.49 13.75
N ILE A 166 12.45 -25.66 12.53
CA ILE A 166 12.12 -24.79 11.40
C ILE A 166 11.08 -25.51 10.52
N ASN A 167 9.91 -24.91 10.38
CA ASN A 167 8.79 -25.46 9.61
C ASN A 167 8.87 -24.98 8.14
N ASP A 168 8.07 -23.99 7.74
CA ASP A 168 8.12 -23.43 6.38
C ASP A 168 9.19 -22.32 6.28
N VAL A 169 9.90 -22.28 5.15
CA VAL A 169 10.77 -21.16 4.76
C VAL A 169 10.23 -20.56 3.46
N LEU A 170 9.87 -19.28 3.51
CA LEU A 170 9.41 -18.52 2.35
C LEU A 170 10.42 -17.43 1.98
N LEU A 171 11.01 -17.56 0.81
CA LEU A 171 11.97 -16.59 0.26
C LEU A 171 11.31 -15.77 -0.82
N MET A 172 11.34 -14.45 -0.67
CA MET A 172 10.74 -13.49 -1.60
C MET A 172 11.83 -12.63 -2.22
N ALA A 173 11.97 -12.65 -3.54
CA ALA A 173 13.00 -11.88 -4.22
C ALA A 173 14.41 -12.07 -3.60
N ALA A 174 14.75 -13.29 -3.16
CA ALA A 174 15.97 -13.52 -2.39
C ALA A 174 17.23 -13.17 -3.17
N ALA A 175 18.01 -12.24 -2.60
CA ALA A 175 19.22 -11.70 -3.22
C ALA A 175 20.44 -12.59 -2.90
N VAL A 176 20.37 -13.87 -3.25
CA VAL A 176 21.41 -14.88 -2.98
C VAL A 176 21.39 -15.97 -4.05
N GLU A 177 22.57 -16.43 -4.45
CA GLU A 177 22.74 -17.64 -5.25
C GLU A 177 22.78 -18.89 -4.36
N VAL A 178 22.05 -19.92 -4.76
CA VAL A 178 21.96 -21.20 -4.07
C VAL A 178 22.10 -22.31 -5.09
N THR A 179 22.98 -23.27 -4.84
CA THR A 179 23.14 -24.44 -5.72
C THR A 179 22.11 -25.53 -5.38
N PRO A 180 21.77 -26.43 -6.32
CA PRO A 180 20.87 -27.56 -6.04
C PRO A 180 21.28 -28.43 -4.85
N ASP A 181 22.59 -28.65 -4.65
CA ASP A 181 23.09 -29.45 -3.52
C ASP A 181 22.91 -28.73 -2.18
N GLU A 182 23.14 -27.41 -2.14
CA GLU A 182 22.83 -26.58 -0.96
C GLU A 182 21.33 -26.58 -0.67
N ALA A 183 20.48 -26.45 -1.70
CA ALA A 183 19.03 -26.51 -1.58
C ALA A 183 18.56 -27.85 -1.01
N ARG A 184 19.12 -28.97 -1.50
CA ARG A 184 18.83 -30.32 -0.99
C ARG A 184 19.21 -30.46 0.49
N GLN A 185 20.38 -29.95 0.88
CA GLN A 185 20.82 -29.98 2.28
C GLN A 185 19.88 -29.17 3.18
N MET A 186 19.53 -27.94 2.78
CA MET A 186 18.60 -27.10 3.52
C MET A 186 17.21 -27.72 3.62
N ARG A 187 16.71 -28.36 2.54
CA ARG A 187 15.42 -29.05 2.54
C ARG A 187 15.33 -30.12 3.62
N GLY A 188 16.43 -30.82 3.91
CA GLY A 188 16.53 -31.82 4.97
C GLY A 188 16.52 -31.26 6.40
N LEU A 189 16.67 -29.94 6.57
CA LEU A 189 16.59 -29.28 7.88
C LEU A 189 15.17 -28.85 8.27
N LEU A 190 14.25 -28.78 7.30
CA LEU A 190 12.91 -28.22 7.47
C LEU A 190 11.86 -29.31 7.68
N GLN A 191 10.95 -29.10 8.62
CA GLN A 191 9.74 -29.91 8.78
C GLN A 191 8.68 -29.58 7.73
N GLY A 192 8.63 -28.33 7.30
CA GLY A 192 7.69 -27.80 6.32
C GLY A 192 8.29 -27.69 4.93
N ARG A 193 7.94 -26.64 4.19
CA ARG A 193 8.27 -26.40 2.78
C ARG A 193 9.40 -25.39 2.63
N LEU A 194 10.22 -25.57 1.59
CA LEU A 194 11.25 -24.61 1.17
C LEU A 194 10.78 -23.90 -0.10
N ILE A 195 10.25 -22.68 0.04
CA ILE A 195 9.50 -21.97 -1.00
C ILE A 195 10.31 -20.79 -1.53
N ASN A 196 10.40 -20.68 -2.86
CA ASN A 196 11.03 -19.55 -3.55
C ASN A 196 9.99 -18.78 -4.38
N ALA A 197 9.53 -17.64 -3.88
CA ALA A 197 8.72 -16.69 -4.64
C ALA A 197 9.63 -15.76 -5.45
N TYR A 198 9.73 -16.01 -6.76
CA TYR A 198 10.70 -15.35 -7.65
C TYR A 198 9.99 -14.57 -8.76
N SER A 199 10.65 -13.58 -9.37
CA SER A 199 10.10 -12.86 -10.52
C SER A 199 11.19 -12.48 -11.51
N LYS A 200 10.96 -12.81 -12.79
CA LYS A 200 11.83 -12.38 -13.89
C LYS A 200 11.77 -10.86 -14.11
N ALA A 201 10.64 -10.24 -13.74
CA ALA A 201 10.39 -8.80 -13.86
C ALA A 201 11.11 -7.96 -12.78
N ASP A 202 11.68 -8.60 -11.73
CA ASP A 202 12.44 -7.90 -10.71
C ASP A 202 13.81 -7.42 -11.24
N ARG A 203 13.82 -6.19 -11.76
CA ARG A 203 15.04 -5.55 -12.29
C ARG A 203 16.03 -5.12 -11.21
N THR A 204 15.63 -5.03 -9.94
CA THR A 204 16.54 -4.63 -8.86
C THR A 204 17.56 -5.73 -8.60
N LEU A 205 17.12 -6.98 -8.69
CA LEU A 205 18.01 -8.13 -8.51
C LEU A 205 19.02 -8.32 -9.67
N LEU A 206 18.87 -7.63 -10.82
CA LEU A 206 19.93 -7.53 -11.84
C LEU A 206 21.17 -6.78 -11.36
N LEU A 207 21.03 -5.95 -10.32
CA LEU A 207 22.12 -5.17 -9.74
C LEU A 207 23.03 -6.04 -8.83
N ASN A 208 22.62 -7.27 -8.50
CA ASN A 208 23.49 -8.27 -7.87
C ASN A 208 24.54 -8.78 -8.86
N TRP A 209 25.55 -7.97 -9.13
CA TRP A 209 26.58 -8.31 -10.10
C TRP A 209 27.32 -9.60 -9.70
N GLY A 210 27.35 -10.57 -10.62
CA GLY A 210 28.11 -11.81 -10.48
C GLY A 210 27.44 -12.96 -9.73
N GLU A 211 26.14 -12.87 -9.41
CA GLU A 211 25.38 -14.01 -8.86
C GLU A 211 24.06 -14.22 -9.60
N THR A 212 23.68 -15.49 -9.78
CA THR A 212 22.37 -15.88 -10.30
C THR A 212 21.37 -15.93 -9.14
N CYS A 213 20.75 -14.79 -8.83
CA CYS A 213 19.90 -14.68 -7.64
C CYS A 213 18.67 -15.59 -7.71
N LEU A 214 18.44 -16.34 -6.64
CA LEU A 214 17.26 -17.17 -6.41
C LEU A 214 15.95 -16.39 -6.58
N GLY A 215 15.92 -15.12 -6.22
CA GLY A 215 14.75 -14.24 -6.39
C GLY A 215 14.34 -13.94 -7.83
N ARG A 216 15.13 -14.35 -8.85
CA ARG A 216 14.77 -14.22 -10.28
C ARG A 216 14.77 -15.54 -11.03
N ASN A 217 15.21 -16.63 -10.39
CA ASN A 217 15.50 -17.89 -11.05
C ASN A 217 14.99 -19.05 -10.21
N GLU A 218 14.61 -20.12 -10.89
CA GLU A 218 14.27 -21.39 -10.25
C GLU A 218 15.54 -22.16 -9.90
N VAL A 219 15.51 -22.85 -8.77
CA VAL A 219 16.57 -23.77 -8.36
C VAL A 219 15.90 -25.07 -7.92
N GLU A 220 16.48 -26.20 -8.32
CA GLU A 220 16.00 -27.53 -7.95
C GLU A 220 15.93 -27.68 -6.42
N HIS A 221 14.98 -28.48 -5.91
CA HIS A 221 14.68 -28.68 -4.47
C HIS A 221 13.99 -27.49 -3.76
N PHE A 222 13.72 -26.38 -4.46
CA PHE A 222 12.76 -25.36 -4.01
C PHE A 222 11.37 -25.58 -4.64
N GLU A 223 10.32 -25.31 -3.87
CA GLU A 223 8.98 -25.03 -4.41
C GLU A 223 9.01 -23.60 -5.00
N SER A 224 9.36 -23.49 -6.28
CA SER A 224 9.49 -22.21 -6.96
C SER A 224 8.15 -21.72 -7.49
N VAL A 225 7.76 -20.50 -7.13
CA VAL A 225 6.50 -19.87 -7.51
C VAL A 225 6.82 -18.55 -8.21
N GLU A 226 6.52 -18.47 -9.52
CA GLU A 226 6.74 -17.25 -10.30
C GLU A 226 5.69 -16.18 -9.96
N MET A 227 6.15 -15.01 -9.55
CA MET A 227 5.34 -13.82 -9.30
C MET A 227 5.39 -12.91 -10.54
N GLU A 228 4.43 -13.12 -11.45
CA GLU A 228 4.30 -12.35 -12.71
C GLU A 228 4.16 -10.84 -12.44
N ASP A 229 4.96 -10.03 -13.15
CA ASP A 229 4.99 -8.56 -13.03
C ASP A 229 5.32 -8.01 -11.63
N PHE A 230 5.92 -8.80 -10.75
CA PHE A 230 6.43 -8.32 -9.47
C PHE A 230 7.80 -7.63 -9.63
N GLY A 231 7.84 -6.34 -9.29
CA GLY A 231 9.08 -5.63 -9.01
C GLY A 231 9.53 -5.86 -7.56
N HIS A 232 10.76 -5.47 -7.24
CA HIS A 232 11.40 -5.76 -5.94
C HIS A 232 10.59 -5.35 -4.69
N THR A 233 9.94 -4.19 -4.73
CA THR A 233 9.13 -3.66 -3.61
C THR A 233 7.73 -4.26 -3.56
N HIS A 234 7.21 -4.79 -4.68
CA HIS A 234 5.85 -5.33 -4.77
C HIS A 234 5.64 -6.52 -3.85
N TYR A 235 6.66 -7.32 -3.56
CA TYR A 235 6.57 -8.46 -2.65
C TYR A 235 6.04 -8.10 -1.26
N TRP A 236 6.37 -6.89 -0.78
CA TRP A 236 5.95 -6.41 0.53
C TRP A 236 4.68 -5.56 0.46
N GLU A 237 4.52 -4.77 -0.59
CA GLU A 237 3.28 -4.00 -0.84
C GLU A 237 2.08 -4.91 -1.12
N ARG A 238 2.33 -6.07 -1.74
CA ARG A 238 1.34 -7.07 -2.13
C ARG A 238 1.61 -8.41 -1.44
N LEU A 239 2.03 -8.36 -0.18
CA LEU A 239 2.28 -9.57 0.62
C LEU A 239 1.09 -10.56 0.63
N PRO A 240 -0.20 -10.13 0.72
CA PRO A 240 -1.34 -11.04 0.61
C PRO A 240 -1.31 -11.88 -0.68
N ASP A 241 -0.94 -11.28 -1.81
CA ASP A 241 -0.85 -11.98 -3.10
C ASP A 241 0.26 -13.03 -3.09
N VAL A 242 1.42 -12.70 -2.50
CA VAL A 242 2.54 -13.65 -2.35
C VAL A 242 2.11 -14.85 -1.50
N LEU A 243 1.50 -14.61 -0.34
CA LEU A 243 1.06 -15.68 0.57
C LEU A 243 -0.02 -16.55 -0.08
N ASN A 244 -0.95 -15.96 -0.83
CA ASN A 244 -1.99 -16.69 -1.54
C ASN A 244 -1.42 -17.52 -2.70
N LYS A 245 -0.54 -16.94 -3.54
CA LYS A 245 0.04 -17.64 -4.71
C LYS A 245 0.97 -18.79 -4.27
N THR A 246 1.71 -18.60 -3.19
CA THR A 246 2.57 -19.64 -2.57
C THR A 246 1.79 -20.62 -1.67
N LYS A 247 0.51 -20.36 -1.43
CA LYS A 247 -0.34 -21.08 -0.47
C LYS A 247 0.32 -21.15 0.91
N PHE A 248 1.07 -20.13 1.31
CA PHE A 248 1.72 -20.06 2.61
C PHE A 248 0.66 -19.79 3.69
N LYS A 249 0.43 -20.78 4.55
CA LYS A 249 -0.57 -20.74 5.64
C LYS A 249 -1.98 -20.30 5.18
N ALA A 250 -2.36 -20.66 3.95
CA ALA A 250 -3.71 -20.42 3.44
C ALA A 250 -4.72 -21.22 4.29
N SER A 251 -5.82 -20.59 4.71
CA SER A 251 -6.83 -21.19 5.58
C SER A 251 -7.38 -22.47 4.96
N ILE A 252 -7.12 -23.61 5.61
CA ILE A 252 -7.65 -24.91 5.22
C ILE A 252 -9.13 -24.91 5.59
N LYS A 253 -10.02 -24.80 4.59
CA LYS A 253 -11.35 -25.40 4.67
C LYS A 253 -11.15 -26.90 4.88
N ASN A 254 -11.39 -27.39 6.10
CA ASN A 254 -11.86 -28.73 6.45
C ASN A 254 -11.63 -28.96 7.95
N PHE A 255 -12.67 -28.75 8.75
CA PHE A 255 -12.92 -29.57 9.94
C PHE A 255 -14.39 -29.96 9.91
N THR A 256 -14.60 -31.24 9.59
CA THR A 256 -15.80 -32.01 9.89
C THR A 256 -15.83 -32.17 11.40
N GLU A 257 -16.80 -31.56 12.08
CA GLU A 257 -17.06 -31.88 13.49
C GLU A 257 -17.95 -33.12 13.58
N PRO A 258 -17.66 -34.06 14.49
CA PRO A 258 -18.38 -35.31 14.63
C PRO A 258 -19.70 -35.14 15.40
N GLU A 259 -20.65 -35.99 15.03
CA GLU A 259 -21.94 -36.18 15.69
C GLU A 259 -21.80 -36.35 17.21
N GLN A 260 -22.59 -35.58 17.97
CA GLN A 260 -23.00 -35.96 19.33
C GLN A 260 -24.53 -35.94 19.41
N GLU A 261 -25.07 -37.13 19.70
CA GLU A 261 -26.48 -37.36 20.01
C GLU A 261 -26.92 -36.58 21.26
N PRO A 262 -28.20 -36.13 21.34
CA PRO A 262 -28.74 -35.49 22.51
C PRO A 262 -29.17 -36.54 23.55
N VAL A 263 -28.71 -36.38 24.79
CA VAL A 263 -29.24 -37.09 25.96
C VAL A 263 -30.51 -36.39 26.42
N TYR A 264 -31.57 -37.19 26.53
CA TYR A 264 -32.87 -36.84 27.10
C TYR A 264 -32.77 -36.27 28.51
N ALA A 265 -33.49 -35.17 28.77
CA ALA A 265 -34.06 -34.89 30.09
C ALA A 265 -35.41 -34.19 29.91
N THR A 266 -36.46 -34.98 30.13
CA THR A 266 -37.86 -34.58 30.24
C THR A 266 -38.05 -33.64 31.44
N THR A 267 -38.76 -32.52 31.27
CA THR A 267 -39.77 -32.08 32.26
C THR A 267 -40.71 -31.07 31.60
N THR A 268 -41.96 -31.49 31.51
CA THR A 268 -43.16 -30.69 31.32
C THR A 268 -43.27 -29.61 32.39
N ASP A 269 -43.54 -28.36 32.01
CA ASP A 269 -44.64 -27.64 32.65
C ASP A 269 -45.21 -26.51 31.79
N THR A 270 -46.52 -26.35 31.95
CA THR A 270 -47.44 -25.61 31.09
C THR A 270 -47.88 -24.37 31.87
N SER A 271 -47.67 -23.16 31.34
CA SER A 271 -48.56 -22.00 31.57
C SER A 271 -48.01 -20.73 30.91
N GLN A 272 -48.68 -20.32 29.82
CA GLN A 272 -48.68 -18.93 29.37
C GLN A 272 -49.42 -18.05 30.37
N PRO A 273 -49.04 -16.76 30.46
CA PRO A 273 -50.04 -15.70 30.50
C PRO A 273 -49.86 -14.75 29.31
N GLU A 274 -50.95 -14.49 28.61
CA GLU A 274 -51.10 -13.43 27.62
C GLU A 274 -50.61 -12.09 28.19
N GLN A 275 -49.58 -11.49 27.56
CA GLN A 275 -49.19 -10.12 27.82
C GLN A 275 -49.62 -9.22 26.66
N ILE A 276 -50.51 -8.30 27.00
CA ILE A 276 -51.00 -7.18 26.20
C ILE A 276 -49.80 -6.30 25.82
N PHE A 277 -49.65 -6.04 24.52
CA PHE A 277 -48.63 -5.16 23.94
C PHE A 277 -48.92 -3.71 24.37
N VAL A 278 -48.14 -3.18 25.31
CA VAL A 278 -48.13 -1.74 25.63
C VAL A 278 -46.95 -1.13 24.87
N GLU A 279 -47.24 -0.20 23.95
CA GLU A 279 -46.24 0.63 23.27
C GLU A 279 -45.35 1.36 24.31
N PRO A 280 -44.01 1.25 24.25
CA PRO A 280 -43.16 2.04 25.12
C PRO A 280 -43.22 3.51 24.67
N LEU A 281 -43.53 4.38 25.62
CA LEU A 281 -43.46 5.83 25.47
C LEU A 281 -42.02 6.23 25.10
N MET A 282 -41.82 6.72 23.87
CA MET A 282 -40.52 7.21 23.36
C MET A 282 -39.99 8.36 24.25
N THR A 283 -38.83 8.15 24.86
CA THR A 283 -38.10 9.16 25.65
C THR A 283 -37.54 10.27 24.76
N THR A 284 -37.57 11.51 25.25
CA THR A 284 -36.92 12.68 24.65
C THR A 284 -35.40 12.50 24.55
N LEU A 285 -34.79 12.83 23.41
CA LEU A 285 -33.32 12.82 23.23
C LEU A 285 -32.66 13.80 24.21
N ASP A 286 -31.96 13.30 25.23
CA ASP A 286 -31.08 14.09 26.09
C ASP A 286 -29.65 14.02 25.52
N LEU A 287 -29.32 14.93 24.60
CA LEU A 287 -28.03 14.99 23.92
C LEU A 287 -27.02 15.80 24.72
N LYS A 288 -26.28 15.15 25.61
CA LYS A 288 -25.24 15.81 26.43
C LYS A 288 -23.95 16.02 25.64
N THR A 289 -23.68 15.16 24.67
CA THR A 289 -22.56 15.28 23.73
C THR A 289 -23.02 15.00 22.30
N PRO A 290 -22.43 15.66 21.30
CA PRO A 290 -22.78 15.39 19.91
C PRO A 290 -22.55 13.93 19.44
N SER A 291 -21.67 13.17 20.10
CA SER A 291 -21.51 11.73 19.87
C SER A 291 -22.66 10.85 20.37
N ASP A 292 -23.50 11.36 21.28
CA ASP A 292 -24.65 10.63 21.83
C ASP A 292 -25.69 10.35 20.74
N ILE A 293 -25.72 11.13 19.67
CA ILE A 293 -26.58 10.93 18.50
C ILE A 293 -26.33 9.55 17.89
N TYR A 294 -25.07 9.19 17.66
CA TYR A 294 -24.71 7.91 17.06
C TYR A 294 -25.05 6.74 17.97
N GLN A 295 -24.84 6.90 19.28
CA GLN A 295 -25.21 5.89 20.26
C GLN A 295 -26.73 5.72 20.35
N HIS A 296 -27.48 6.81 20.25
CA HIS A 296 -28.94 6.78 20.29
C HIS A 296 -29.52 6.16 19.02
N ILE A 297 -29.00 6.52 17.84
CA ILE A 297 -29.35 5.86 16.57
C ILE A 297 -29.08 4.35 16.66
N ASN A 298 -27.91 3.95 17.16
CA ASN A 298 -27.57 2.52 17.31
C ASN A 298 -28.50 1.82 18.31
N LYS A 299 -28.85 2.45 19.45
CA LYS A 299 -29.79 1.90 20.43
C LYS A 299 -31.19 1.69 19.85
N GLU A 300 -31.69 2.67 19.10
CA GLU A 300 -33.00 2.56 18.43
C GLU A 300 -33.00 1.47 17.36
N LEU A 301 -31.91 1.32 16.60
CA LEU A 301 -31.75 0.21 15.63
C LEU A 301 -31.78 -1.16 16.30
N VAL A 302 -31.05 -1.32 17.41
CA VAL A 302 -31.08 -2.55 18.22
C VAL A 302 -32.49 -2.81 18.74
N CYS A 303 -33.18 -1.79 19.25
CA CYS A 303 -34.56 -1.94 19.73
C CYS A 303 -35.54 -2.37 18.62
N ILE A 304 -35.36 -1.85 17.40
CA ILE A 304 -36.15 -2.25 16.22
C ILE A 304 -35.92 -3.74 15.93
N ILE A 305 -34.68 -4.21 15.95
CA ILE A 305 -34.33 -5.61 15.64
C ILE A 305 -34.79 -6.57 16.74
N ASP A 306 -34.59 -6.20 18.00
CA ASP A 306 -35.02 -7.00 19.16
C ASP A 306 -36.55 -7.20 19.15
N SER A 307 -37.31 -6.19 18.72
CA SER A 307 -38.78 -6.30 18.60
C SER A 307 -39.25 -7.36 17.58
N LEU A 308 -38.34 -7.85 16.73
CA LEU A 308 -38.59 -8.85 15.69
C LEU A 308 -38.16 -10.27 16.08
N SER A 309 -37.43 -10.41 17.20
CA SER A 309 -36.90 -11.69 17.70
C SER A 309 -37.94 -12.54 18.46
N VAL A 310 -39.18 -12.05 18.63
CA VAL A 310 -40.23 -12.73 19.39
C VAL A 310 -40.65 -14.04 18.70
N GLN A 311 -40.48 -15.16 19.42
CA GLN A 311 -40.80 -16.51 18.96
C GLN A 311 -42.26 -16.62 18.50
N SER A 312 -42.46 -17.36 17.41
CA SER A 312 -43.75 -17.65 16.79
C SER A 312 -43.93 -19.16 16.72
N ASP A 313 -45.10 -19.65 17.13
CA ASP A 313 -45.45 -21.07 17.07
C ASP A 313 -45.74 -21.55 15.62
N ASP A 314 -45.95 -20.62 14.68
CA ASP A 314 -46.11 -20.90 13.25
C ASP A 314 -44.74 -20.92 12.54
N PRO A 315 -44.32 -22.06 11.93
CA PRO A 315 -43.05 -22.20 11.20
C PRO A 315 -42.89 -21.26 10.02
N ALA A 316 -43.97 -20.95 9.29
CA ALA A 316 -43.95 -20.02 8.16
C ALA A 316 -43.74 -18.59 8.65
N LEU A 317 -44.40 -18.24 9.76
CA LEU A 317 -44.24 -16.95 10.42
C LEU A 317 -42.86 -16.79 11.07
N ALA A 318 -42.30 -17.87 11.63
CA ALA A 318 -40.95 -17.89 12.19
C ALA A 318 -39.87 -17.68 11.11
N GLN A 319 -40.01 -18.33 9.95
CA GLN A 319 -39.11 -18.13 8.81
C GLN A 319 -39.20 -16.71 8.24
N ALA A 320 -40.42 -16.19 8.03
CA ALA A 320 -40.62 -14.83 7.53
C ALA A 320 -40.05 -13.76 8.49
N LYS A 321 -40.18 -13.98 9.81
CA LYS A 321 -39.53 -13.14 10.83
C LYS A 321 -38.01 -13.24 10.78
N SER A 322 -37.45 -14.44 10.59
CA SER A 322 -36.01 -14.65 10.45
C SER A 322 -35.43 -13.94 9.22
N ASP A 323 -36.14 -13.97 8.09
CA ASP A 323 -35.69 -13.31 6.85
C ASP A 323 -35.77 -11.78 6.96
N ALA A 324 -36.84 -11.25 7.57
CA ALA A 324 -36.94 -9.82 7.89
C ALA A 324 -35.84 -9.37 8.87
N HIS A 325 -35.54 -10.20 9.88
CA HIS A 325 -34.45 -9.96 10.83
C HIS A 325 -33.08 -9.93 10.13
N LEU A 326 -32.81 -10.87 9.21
CA LEU A 326 -31.58 -10.89 8.42
C LEU A 326 -31.43 -9.62 7.56
N LEU A 327 -32.50 -9.19 6.89
CA LEU A 327 -32.53 -7.99 6.07
C LEU A 327 -32.25 -6.73 6.91
N LEU A 328 -32.94 -6.57 8.04
CA LEU A 328 -32.74 -5.43 8.93
C LEU A 328 -31.36 -5.44 9.60
N THR A 329 -30.80 -6.61 9.93
CA THR A 329 -29.43 -6.74 10.47
C THR A 329 -28.38 -6.30 9.44
N GLN A 330 -28.58 -6.62 8.16
CA GLN A 330 -27.68 -6.16 7.08
C GLN A 330 -27.71 -4.65 6.91
N HIS A 331 -28.92 -4.04 6.92
CA HIS A 331 -29.08 -2.59 6.87
C HIS A 331 -28.52 -1.90 8.12
N GLN A 332 -28.70 -2.49 9.31
CA GLN A 332 -28.07 -2.02 10.54
C GLN A 332 -26.55 -2.07 10.42
N THR A 333 -25.96 -3.18 9.99
CA THR A 333 -24.49 -3.29 9.90
C THR A 333 -23.92 -2.25 8.92
N ALA A 334 -24.61 -2.01 7.81
CA ALA A 334 -24.22 -0.98 6.85
C ALA A 334 -24.34 0.43 7.43
N LEU A 335 -25.45 0.72 8.12
CA LEU A 335 -25.69 2.00 8.77
C LEU A 335 -24.72 2.22 9.94
N GLU A 336 -24.50 1.24 10.81
CA GLU A 336 -23.50 1.26 11.89
C GLU A 336 -22.10 1.53 11.35
N LYS A 337 -21.73 0.92 10.23
CA LYS A 337 -20.44 1.19 9.59
C LYS A 337 -20.36 2.64 9.11
N GLN A 338 -21.41 3.16 8.45
CA GLN A 338 -21.45 4.55 7.99
C GLN A 338 -21.43 5.54 9.17
N LEU A 339 -22.20 5.27 10.21
CA LEU A 339 -22.26 6.06 11.44
C LEU A 339 -20.95 5.98 12.22
N ALA A 340 -20.27 4.84 12.26
CA ALA A 340 -18.97 4.69 12.89
C ALA A 340 -17.86 5.39 12.09
N GLU A 341 -17.91 5.35 10.75
CA GLU A 341 -17.02 6.13 9.89
C GLU A 341 -17.26 7.63 10.09
N LEU A 342 -18.51 8.07 10.15
CA LEU A 342 -18.86 9.46 10.46
C LEU A 342 -18.42 9.85 11.87
N GLN A 343 -18.69 9.06 12.90
CA GLN A 343 -18.28 9.32 14.28
C GLN A 343 -16.76 9.39 14.41
N LYS A 344 -16.03 8.52 13.70
CA LYS A 344 -14.56 8.48 13.68
C LYS A 344 -13.96 9.70 13.00
N ASN A 345 -14.61 10.19 11.94
CA ASN A 345 -14.12 11.32 11.15
C ASN A 345 -14.70 12.67 11.59
N ALA A 346 -15.76 12.68 12.41
CA ALA A 346 -16.42 13.90 12.87
C ALA A 346 -15.52 14.64 13.86
N GLU A 347 -15.33 15.93 13.59
CA GLU A 347 -14.68 16.87 14.50
C GLU A 347 -15.75 17.54 15.35
N TRP A 348 -15.63 17.44 16.68
CA TRP A 348 -16.69 17.88 17.59
C TRP A 348 -16.33 19.12 18.39
N ASN A 349 -15.04 19.42 18.52
CA ASN A 349 -14.55 20.47 19.40
C ASN A 349 -13.84 21.59 18.64
N THR A 350 -13.27 21.27 17.48
CA THR A 350 -12.46 22.19 16.69
C THR A 350 -13.14 22.46 15.35
N PHE A 351 -13.30 23.74 15.01
CA PHE A 351 -13.79 24.13 13.70
C PHE A 351 -12.72 23.79 12.67
N THR A 352 -13.08 23.08 11.60
CA THR A 352 -12.11 22.45 10.71
C THR A 352 -12.42 22.87 9.29
N ILE A 353 -11.41 23.35 8.59
CA ILE A 353 -11.54 23.92 7.25
C ILE A 353 -10.67 23.12 6.29
N ALA A 354 -11.28 22.51 5.27
CA ALA A 354 -10.52 21.80 4.25
C ALA A 354 -10.16 22.72 3.07
N PHE A 355 -8.89 22.72 2.67
CA PHE A 355 -8.42 23.33 1.44
C PHE A 355 -8.46 22.30 0.32
N TYR A 356 -9.48 22.41 -0.53
CA TYR A 356 -9.77 21.52 -1.64
C TYR A 356 -9.50 22.23 -2.97
N GLY A 357 -9.13 21.54 -4.05
CA GLY A 357 -8.99 22.18 -5.37
C GLY A 357 -7.87 21.64 -6.24
N GLU A 358 -7.71 22.24 -7.41
CA GLU A 358 -6.83 21.76 -8.49
C GLU A 358 -5.35 21.69 -8.08
N THR A 359 -4.60 20.82 -8.75
CA THR A 359 -3.16 20.72 -8.54
C THR A 359 -2.51 22.04 -8.99
N GLY A 360 -1.62 22.60 -8.16
CA GLY A 360 -0.95 23.86 -8.52
C GLY A 360 -1.87 25.10 -8.49
N ALA A 361 -3.06 25.00 -7.89
CA ALA A 361 -3.90 26.15 -7.55
C ALA A 361 -3.30 27.02 -6.42
N GLY A 362 -2.30 26.50 -5.69
CA GLY A 362 -1.59 27.21 -4.62
C GLY A 362 -2.20 27.05 -3.22
N LYS A 363 -2.92 25.95 -2.98
CA LYS A 363 -3.48 25.56 -1.67
C LYS A 363 -2.45 25.63 -0.55
N SER A 364 -1.37 24.85 -0.67
CA SER A 364 -0.32 24.77 0.35
C SER A 364 0.45 26.09 0.50
N THR A 365 0.49 26.96 -0.52
CA THR A 365 1.03 28.32 -0.37
C THR A 365 0.17 29.18 0.54
N ILE A 366 -1.17 29.09 0.42
CA ILE A 366 -2.08 29.80 1.32
C ILE A 366 -1.93 29.26 2.74
N ILE A 367 -1.96 27.94 2.91
CA ILE A 367 -1.82 27.29 4.21
C ILE A 367 -0.49 27.66 4.87
N GLU A 368 0.64 27.56 4.16
CA GLU A 368 1.95 27.93 4.70
C GLU A 368 2.00 29.41 5.10
N THR A 369 1.40 30.30 4.30
CA THR A 369 1.30 31.73 4.65
C THR A 369 0.49 31.93 5.94
N LEU A 370 -0.63 31.22 6.10
CA LEU A 370 -1.44 31.30 7.31
C LEU A 370 -0.72 30.73 8.53
N ARG A 371 -0.03 29.59 8.40
CA ARG A 371 0.78 28.99 9.47
C ARG A 371 1.82 29.96 9.98
N ILE A 372 2.47 30.71 9.08
CA ILE A 372 3.46 31.73 9.43
C ILE A 372 2.78 32.93 10.12
N LEU A 373 1.75 33.52 9.50
CA LEU A 373 1.11 34.73 10.01
C LEU A 373 0.38 34.52 11.35
N LEU A 374 -0.16 33.33 11.57
CA LEU A 374 -0.87 32.93 12.80
C LEU A 374 0.03 32.20 13.80
N GLN A 375 1.34 32.12 13.53
CA GLN A 375 2.33 31.59 14.47
C GLN A 375 2.01 30.16 14.94
N GLU A 376 1.73 29.28 13.99
CA GLU A 376 1.43 27.87 14.24
C GLU A 376 2.58 27.19 15.03
N PRO A 377 2.30 26.43 16.12
CA PRO A 377 3.35 25.98 17.04
C PRO A 377 4.49 25.17 16.41
N THR A 378 4.21 24.25 15.49
CA THR A 378 5.25 23.47 14.81
C THR A 378 6.05 24.34 13.85
N LYS A 379 5.40 25.32 13.21
CA LYS A 379 6.06 26.32 12.38
C LYS A 379 7.00 27.22 13.19
N LEU A 380 6.58 27.67 14.37
CA LEU A 380 7.45 28.44 15.28
C LEU A 380 8.69 27.65 15.70
N ALA A 381 8.55 26.35 16.00
CA ALA A 381 9.67 25.49 16.35
C ALA A 381 10.68 25.34 15.20
N SER A 382 10.19 25.11 13.97
CA SER A 382 11.04 25.05 12.77
C SER A 382 11.74 26.39 12.51
N GLN A 383 11.04 27.52 12.63
CA GLN A 383 11.64 28.85 12.49
C GLN A 383 12.70 29.14 13.56
N GLN A 384 12.51 28.67 14.79
CA GLN A 384 13.52 28.81 15.84
C GLN A 384 14.78 28.00 15.51
N ALA A 385 14.63 26.73 15.08
CA ALA A 385 15.75 25.92 14.62
C ALA A 385 16.50 26.58 13.45
N PHE A 386 15.77 27.19 12.51
CA PHE A 386 16.36 27.96 11.42
C PHE A 386 17.15 29.17 11.92
N ARG A 387 16.65 29.93 12.90
CA ARG A 387 17.37 31.09 13.48
C ARG A 387 18.67 30.67 14.14
N ASP A 388 18.65 29.57 14.89
CA ASP A 388 19.82 29.03 15.58
C ASP A 388 20.90 28.63 14.56
N LEU A 389 20.51 27.91 13.49
CA LEU A 389 21.38 27.57 12.37
C LEU A 389 21.90 28.80 11.62
N LYS A 390 21.06 29.82 11.40
CA LYS A 390 21.43 31.06 10.69
C LYS A 390 22.46 31.86 11.49
N SER A 391 22.36 31.86 12.82
CA SER A 391 23.37 32.47 13.69
C SER A 391 24.72 31.76 13.55
N GLN A 392 24.73 30.43 13.52
CA GLN A 392 25.96 29.65 13.32
C GLN A 392 26.57 29.89 11.93
N TYR A 393 25.72 29.96 10.90
CA TYR A 393 26.14 30.27 9.53
C TYR A 393 26.86 31.63 9.45
N LYS A 394 26.28 32.69 10.03
CA LYS A 394 26.89 34.03 10.05
C LYS A 394 28.24 34.06 10.75
N LEU A 395 28.36 33.41 11.91
CA LEU A 395 29.63 33.31 12.65
C LEU A 395 30.70 32.56 11.83
N SER A 396 30.31 31.51 11.12
CA SER A 396 31.21 30.77 10.25
C SER A 396 31.63 31.57 9.01
N GLU A 397 30.73 32.39 8.46
CA GLU A 397 31.03 33.30 7.35
C GLU A 397 32.05 34.39 7.75
N GLU A 398 31.85 35.04 8.91
CA GLU A 398 32.81 36.02 9.47
C GLU A 398 34.17 35.38 9.75
N SER A 399 34.19 34.16 10.31
CA SER A 399 35.42 33.41 10.57
C SER A 399 36.19 33.12 9.29
N LEU A 400 35.50 32.78 8.19
CA LEU A 400 36.09 32.50 6.89
C LEU A 400 36.68 33.77 6.25
N GLN A 401 35.98 34.91 6.36
CA GLN A 401 36.50 36.20 5.90
C GLN A 401 37.78 36.60 6.68
N ASN A 402 37.80 36.40 7.99
CA ASN A 402 38.98 36.67 8.82
C ASN A 402 40.16 35.74 8.45
N LEU A 403 39.91 34.44 8.26
CA LEU A 403 40.92 33.49 7.80
C LEU A 403 41.50 33.91 6.43
N GLN A 404 40.65 34.36 5.51
CA GLN A 404 41.10 34.83 4.19
C GLN A 404 42.01 36.06 4.32
N LEU A 405 41.70 37.01 5.19
CA LEU A 405 42.55 38.16 5.46
C LEU A 405 43.91 37.74 6.03
N ILE A 406 43.93 36.82 7.00
CA ILE A 406 45.17 36.31 7.63
C ILE A 406 46.02 35.55 6.61
N ILE A 407 45.40 34.78 5.71
CA ILE A 407 46.11 34.09 4.62
C ILE A 407 46.77 35.11 3.70
N THR A 408 46.04 36.14 3.24
CA THR A 408 46.60 37.19 2.38
C THR A 408 47.75 37.96 3.04
N GLN A 409 47.65 38.21 4.36
CA GLN A 409 48.76 38.81 5.11
C GLN A 409 49.98 37.88 5.19
N THR A 410 49.77 36.57 5.38
CA THR A 410 50.84 35.57 5.44
C THR A 410 51.52 35.39 4.07
N ASP A 411 50.74 35.38 2.98
CA ASP A 411 51.27 35.33 1.61
C ASP A 411 52.14 36.56 1.32
N SER A 412 51.71 37.75 1.75
CA SER A 412 52.51 38.99 1.62
C SER A 412 53.84 38.90 2.40
N GLN A 413 53.83 38.30 3.59
CA GLN A 413 55.05 38.07 4.39
C GLN A 413 56.00 37.08 3.70
N LEU A 414 55.47 36.02 3.08
CA LEU A 414 56.25 35.05 2.32
C LEU A 414 56.92 35.70 1.10
N GLU A 415 56.21 36.56 0.37
CA GLU A 415 56.78 37.32 -0.74
C GLU A 415 57.92 38.24 -0.28
N GLU A 416 57.76 38.92 0.87
CA GLU A 416 58.80 39.77 1.44
C GLU A 416 60.04 38.96 1.88
N LEU A 417 59.84 37.81 2.52
CA LEU A 417 60.92 36.91 2.92
C LEU A 417 61.66 36.33 1.72
N ALA A 418 60.94 35.89 0.68
CA ALA A 418 61.53 35.39 -0.55
C ALA A 418 62.39 36.47 -1.25
N LYS A 419 61.89 37.72 -1.26
CA LYS A 419 62.66 38.85 -1.77
C LYS A 419 63.92 39.12 -0.94
N LYS A 420 63.82 39.16 0.39
CA LYS A 420 64.98 39.35 1.29
C LYS A 420 66.02 38.24 1.11
N LEU A 421 65.58 37.00 0.94
CA LEU A 421 66.47 35.86 0.68
C LEU A 421 67.19 36.02 -0.66
N SER A 422 66.46 36.37 -1.72
CA SER A 422 67.03 36.65 -3.05
C SER A 422 68.06 37.79 -3.00
N ASP A 423 67.70 38.92 -2.39
CA ASP A 423 68.58 40.08 -2.23
C ASP A 423 69.85 39.71 -1.44
N THR A 424 69.71 38.90 -0.38
CA THR A 424 70.84 38.41 0.42
C THR A 424 71.75 37.51 -0.42
N LEU A 425 71.21 36.54 -1.15
CA LEU A 425 72.00 35.66 -2.01
C LEU A 425 72.75 36.45 -3.10
N GLN A 426 72.10 37.44 -3.69
CA GLN A 426 72.71 38.32 -4.71
C GLN A 426 73.86 39.16 -4.15
N GLN A 427 73.78 39.64 -2.90
CA GLN A 427 74.86 40.38 -2.25
C GLN A 427 76.16 39.56 -2.12
N TYR A 428 76.06 38.24 -1.94
CA TYR A 428 77.22 37.34 -1.80
C TYR A 428 77.73 36.77 -3.13
N GLU A 429 77.00 36.96 -4.24
CA GLU A 429 77.40 36.46 -5.56
C GLU A 429 78.71 37.12 -6.06
N GLN A 430 78.82 38.43 -5.88
CA GLN A 430 80.02 39.20 -6.27
C GLN A 430 81.26 38.84 -5.43
N PRO A 431 81.21 38.83 -4.08
CA PRO A 431 82.32 38.34 -3.24
C PRO A 431 82.73 36.90 -3.57
N HIS A 432 81.76 36.00 -3.76
CA HIS A 432 82.04 34.59 -4.09
C HIS A 432 82.76 34.47 -5.44
N SER A 433 82.25 35.15 -6.48
CA SER A 433 82.88 35.16 -7.81
C SER A 433 84.29 35.74 -7.77
N LYS A 434 84.54 36.81 -6.99
CA LYS A 434 85.87 37.39 -6.82
C LYS A 434 86.83 36.44 -6.10
N ALA A 435 86.40 35.80 -5.01
CA ALA A 435 87.21 34.85 -4.26
C ALA A 435 87.58 33.63 -5.12
N LEU A 436 86.61 33.10 -5.88
CA LEU A 436 86.81 31.98 -6.80
C LEU A 436 87.77 32.36 -7.94
N ALA A 437 87.58 33.53 -8.57
CA ALA A 437 88.45 34.00 -9.63
C ALA A 437 89.90 34.25 -9.14
N ALA A 438 90.07 34.73 -7.90
CA ALA A 438 91.39 34.88 -7.29
C ALA A 438 92.09 33.53 -7.07
N LEU A 439 91.36 32.52 -6.60
CA LEU A 439 91.86 31.16 -6.44
C LEU A 439 92.25 30.53 -7.80
N ASP A 440 91.41 30.69 -8.82
CA ASP A 440 91.69 30.20 -10.18
C ASP A 440 92.91 30.90 -10.78
N GLN A 441 93.01 32.22 -10.62
CA GLN A 441 94.13 32.99 -11.13
C GLN A 441 95.45 32.63 -10.44
N ALA A 442 95.44 32.44 -9.10
CA ALA A 442 96.61 31.99 -8.35
C ALA A 442 97.02 30.58 -8.77
N SER A 443 96.06 29.68 -8.94
CA SER A 443 96.31 28.30 -9.40
C SER A 443 96.91 28.27 -10.80
N ALA A 444 96.40 29.11 -11.72
CA ALA A 444 96.93 29.22 -13.08
C ALA A 444 98.37 29.79 -13.10
N ARG A 445 98.63 30.85 -12.32
CA ARG A 445 99.97 31.46 -12.18
C ARG A 445 100.98 30.47 -11.61
N SER A 446 100.63 29.80 -10.51
CA SER A 446 101.47 28.77 -9.89
C SER A 446 101.77 27.63 -10.87
N THR A 447 100.75 27.12 -11.57
CA THR A 447 100.93 26.05 -12.57
C THR A 447 101.92 26.45 -13.66
N ALA A 448 101.79 27.66 -14.21
CA ALA A 448 102.68 28.16 -15.24
C ALA A 448 104.13 28.31 -14.74
N LEU A 449 104.31 28.80 -13.52
CA LEU A 449 105.63 28.98 -12.91
C LEU A 449 106.31 27.64 -12.59
N ILE A 450 105.58 26.68 -12.00
CA ILE A 450 106.06 25.33 -11.71
C ILE A 450 106.44 24.60 -13.00
N GLN A 451 105.64 24.71 -14.07
CA GLN A 451 105.99 24.13 -15.37
C GLN A 451 107.28 24.75 -15.95
N HIS A 452 107.43 26.07 -15.87
CA HIS A 452 108.63 26.74 -16.35
C HIS A 452 109.89 26.29 -15.57
N LEU A 453 109.85 26.35 -14.24
CA LEU A 453 110.96 25.93 -13.37
C LEU A 453 111.24 24.43 -13.49
N GLY A 454 110.22 23.59 -13.64
CA GLY A 454 110.37 22.16 -13.89
C GLY A 454 111.09 21.87 -15.21
N SER A 455 110.75 22.60 -16.28
CA SER A 455 111.46 22.48 -17.56
C SER A 455 112.93 22.93 -17.47
N GLN A 456 113.22 23.99 -16.71
CA GLN A 456 114.59 24.45 -16.46
C GLN A 456 115.38 23.45 -15.61
N LEU A 457 114.77 22.87 -14.58
CA LEU A 457 115.38 21.85 -13.75
C LEU A 457 115.76 20.62 -14.59
N GLN A 458 114.86 20.15 -15.44
CA GLN A 458 115.12 19.04 -16.36
C GLN A 458 116.30 19.33 -17.30
N GLN A 459 116.43 20.57 -17.79
CA GLN A 459 117.57 21.00 -18.59
C GLN A 459 118.89 20.99 -17.77
N HIS A 460 118.86 21.48 -16.53
CA HIS A 460 120.03 21.44 -15.64
C HIS A 460 120.41 20.02 -15.23
N GLU A 461 119.46 19.11 -15.05
CA GLU A 461 119.71 17.68 -14.80
C GLU A 461 120.41 17.01 -15.97
N GLN A 462 119.98 17.31 -17.20
CA GLN A 462 120.65 16.81 -18.42
C GLN A 462 122.09 17.33 -18.55
N LEU A 463 122.30 18.63 -18.30
CA LEU A 463 123.64 19.24 -18.32
C LEU A 463 124.54 18.65 -17.23
N HIS A 464 124.01 18.47 -16.02
CA HIS A 464 124.71 17.80 -14.92
C HIS A 464 125.07 16.35 -15.28
N GLY A 465 124.13 15.59 -15.84
CA GLY A 465 124.38 14.21 -16.29
C GLY A 465 125.48 14.13 -17.35
N SER A 466 125.43 15.00 -18.35
CA SER A 466 126.45 15.07 -19.41
C SER A 466 127.83 15.49 -18.87
N ALA A 467 127.88 16.44 -17.93
CA ALA A 467 129.13 16.85 -17.28
C ALA A 467 129.70 15.73 -16.39
N LEU A 468 128.85 14.97 -15.70
CA LEU A 468 129.24 13.83 -14.86
C LEU A 468 129.81 12.69 -15.73
N ASP A 469 129.16 12.39 -16.85
CA ASP A 469 129.64 11.41 -17.81
C ASP A 469 130.99 11.83 -18.40
N ALA A 470 131.17 13.11 -18.74
CA ALA A 470 132.44 13.64 -19.24
C ALA A 470 133.58 13.50 -18.21
N VAL A 471 133.33 13.86 -16.95
CA VAL A 471 134.30 13.66 -15.84
C VAL A 471 134.63 12.17 -15.67
N THR A 472 133.62 11.29 -15.69
CA THR A 472 133.79 9.84 -15.52
C THR A 472 134.60 9.22 -16.66
N GLN A 473 134.33 9.62 -17.90
CA GLN A 473 135.09 9.19 -19.08
C GLN A 473 136.54 9.68 -19.04
N LEU A 474 136.79 10.95 -18.69
CA LEU A 474 138.14 11.50 -18.56
C LEU A 474 138.92 10.83 -17.41
N GLN A 475 138.27 10.49 -16.30
CA GLN A 475 138.88 9.71 -15.21
C GLN A 475 139.24 8.28 -15.66
N ALA A 476 138.37 7.62 -16.43
CA ALA A 476 138.64 6.29 -16.98
C ALA A 476 139.81 6.31 -17.99
N LEU A 477 139.84 7.30 -18.89
CA LEU A 477 140.93 7.50 -19.86
C LEU A 477 142.27 7.81 -19.17
N LEU A 478 142.27 8.62 -18.11
CA LEU A 478 143.45 8.90 -17.29
C LEU A 478 143.95 7.66 -16.55
N ALA A 479 143.05 6.84 -15.99
CA ALA A 479 143.41 5.59 -15.34
C ALA A 479 144.04 4.59 -16.33
N GLU A 480 143.50 4.50 -17.54
CA GLU A 480 144.01 3.64 -18.61
C GLU A 480 145.38 4.11 -19.14
N ARG A 481 145.55 5.42 -19.36
CA ARG A 481 146.86 6.00 -19.74
C ARG A 481 147.92 5.87 -18.64
N LYS A 482 147.55 6.05 -17.36
CA LYS A 482 148.46 5.84 -16.22
C LYS A 482 148.90 4.38 -16.11
N LYS A 483 148.06 3.42 -16.53
CA LYS A 483 148.37 1.98 -16.56
C LYS A 483 149.35 1.59 -17.68
N ASN A 484 149.31 2.27 -18.82
CA ASN A 484 150.12 1.95 -20.02
C ASN A 484 151.38 2.83 -20.21
N ALA A 485 151.73 3.69 -19.25
CA ALA A 485 152.85 4.64 -19.37
C ALA A 485 154.24 4.02 -19.07
N SER A 486 155.24 4.32 -19.91
CA SER A 486 156.62 3.82 -19.76
C SER A 486 157.45 4.55 -18.70
N LEU A 487 158.58 3.97 -18.26
CA LEU A 487 159.41 4.48 -17.15
C LEU A 487 159.90 5.93 -17.31
N TRP A 488 160.12 6.41 -18.54
CA TRP A 488 160.46 7.82 -18.80
C TRP A 488 159.24 8.77 -18.75
N GLN A 489 158.05 8.27 -19.08
CA GLN A 489 156.80 9.05 -18.99
C GLN A 489 156.37 9.25 -17.52
N LYS A 490 156.67 8.29 -16.63
CA LYS A 490 156.41 8.43 -15.19
C LYS A 490 157.26 9.52 -14.52
N LEU A 491 158.47 9.78 -15.03
CA LEU A 491 159.36 10.85 -14.53
C LEU A 491 158.92 12.24 -15.00
N LEU A 492 158.44 12.37 -16.25
CA LEU A 492 157.92 13.63 -16.80
C LEU A 492 156.59 14.06 -16.15
N ASN A 493 155.73 13.10 -15.80
CA ASN A 493 154.45 13.36 -15.13
C ASN A 493 154.61 13.89 -13.69
N LEU A 494 155.83 13.91 -13.12
CA LEU A 494 156.13 14.47 -11.80
C LEU A 494 156.42 15.98 -11.84
N LEU A 495 156.64 16.54 -13.04
CA LEU A 495 157.02 17.95 -13.24
C LEU A 495 156.05 18.73 -14.15
N ARG A 496 155.04 18.08 -14.76
CA ARG A 496 154.01 18.74 -15.59
C ARG A 496 152.69 17.94 -15.64
N LYS A 497 151.53 18.59 -15.45
CA LYS A 497 150.19 17.98 -15.57
C LYS A 497 149.91 17.52 -17.01
N MET A 498 149.20 16.39 -17.17
CA MET A 498 148.77 15.88 -18.49
C MET A 498 147.65 16.75 -19.10
N PRO A 499 147.52 16.85 -20.44
CA PRO A 499 146.41 17.57 -21.08
C PRO A 499 145.04 17.08 -20.59
N GLU A 500 144.89 15.76 -20.39
CA GLU A 500 143.66 15.16 -19.89
C GLU A 500 143.41 15.48 -18.40
N GLU A 501 144.44 15.79 -17.59
CA GLU A 501 144.27 16.29 -16.21
C GLU A 501 143.78 17.74 -16.20
N ILE A 502 144.15 18.56 -17.19
CA ILE A 502 143.65 19.93 -17.34
C ILE A 502 142.20 19.92 -17.83
N GLU A 503 141.87 19.07 -18.80
CA GLU A 503 140.48 18.85 -19.25
C GLU A 503 139.62 18.25 -18.14
N LEU A 504 140.17 17.37 -17.30
CA LEU A 504 139.46 16.87 -16.12
C LEU A 504 139.21 17.99 -15.09
N ASP A 505 140.19 18.86 -14.82
CA ASP A 505 140.00 20.01 -13.92
C ASP A 505 138.89 20.94 -14.46
N GLN A 506 138.85 21.18 -15.77
CA GLN A 506 137.80 21.97 -16.43
C GLN A 506 136.44 21.27 -16.42
N ALA A 507 136.37 19.97 -16.69
CA ALA A 507 135.14 19.18 -16.65
C ALA A 507 134.60 19.06 -15.22
N THR A 508 135.49 18.99 -14.22
CA THR A 508 135.13 18.97 -12.79
C THR A 508 134.59 20.34 -12.36
N ALA A 509 135.16 21.44 -12.84
CA ALA A 509 134.61 22.77 -12.64
C ALA A 509 133.21 22.92 -13.29
N THR A 510 133.05 22.43 -14.53
CA THR A 510 131.76 22.43 -15.25
C THR A 510 130.71 21.57 -14.54
N LEU A 511 131.09 20.41 -13.99
CA LEU A 511 130.22 19.57 -13.17
C LEU A 511 129.82 20.28 -11.87
N SER A 512 130.75 20.99 -11.22
CA SER A 512 130.45 21.79 -10.03
C SER A 512 129.43 22.89 -10.34
N GLU A 513 129.63 23.64 -11.42
CA GLU A 513 128.70 24.69 -11.87
C GLU A 513 127.32 24.11 -12.24
N ALA A 514 127.27 22.98 -12.96
CA ALA A 514 126.02 22.31 -13.32
C ALA A 514 125.29 21.73 -12.09
N THR A 515 126.03 21.22 -11.10
CA THR A 515 125.48 20.73 -9.83
C THR A 515 124.89 21.88 -9.01
N GLU A 516 125.60 23.00 -8.94
CA GLU A 516 125.14 24.19 -8.24
C GLU A 516 123.89 24.79 -8.91
N ALA A 517 123.87 24.88 -10.25
CA ALA A 517 122.72 25.33 -11.01
C ALA A 517 121.50 24.41 -10.83
N ARG A 518 121.69 23.08 -10.90
CA ARG A 518 120.61 22.11 -10.65
C ARG A 518 120.05 22.23 -9.23
N ASN A 519 120.93 22.18 -8.22
CA ASN A 519 120.51 22.22 -6.82
C ASN A 519 119.82 23.56 -6.48
N LYS A 520 120.27 24.67 -7.07
CA LYS A 520 119.62 25.98 -6.91
C LYS A 520 118.23 26.01 -7.52
N THR A 521 118.06 25.52 -8.75
CA THR A 521 116.74 25.46 -9.41
C THR A 521 115.79 24.50 -8.69
N GLU A 522 116.28 23.36 -8.17
CA GLU A 522 115.49 22.44 -7.35
C GLU A 522 115.01 23.08 -6.03
N LEU A 523 115.89 23.82 -5.35
CA LEU A 523 115.52 24.55 -4.13
C LEU A 523 114.50 25.65 -4.41
N VAL A 524 114.67 26.40 -5.51
CA VAL A 524 113.70 27.43 -5.94
C VAL A 524 112.35 26.80 -6.29
N LEU A 525 112.33 25.70 -7.04
CA LEU A 525 111.11 24.98 -7.37
C LEU A 525 110.37 24.50 -6.11
N ARG A 526 111.07 23.86 -5.17
CA ARG A 526 110.47 23.41 -3.90
C ARG A 526 109.97 24.57 -3.04
N ALA A 527 110.67 25.70 -3.02
CA ALA A 527 110.24 26.90 -2.29
C ALA A 527 108.98 27.52 -2.92
N GLU A 528 108.91 27.59 -4.25
CA GLU A 528 107.73 28.09 -4.99
C GLU A 528 106.53 27.14 -4.85
N GLU A 529 106.72 25.83 -4.90
CA GLU A 529 105.65 24.84 -4.64
C GLU A 529 105.07 25.00 -3.22
N GLN A 530 105.94 25.15 -2.21
CA GLN A 530 105.50 25.41 -0.84
C GLN A 530 104.77 26.76 -0.72
N GLN A 531 105.27 27.81 -1.37
CA GLN A 531 104.64 29.12 -1.33
C GLN A 531 103.26 29.13 -2.01
N ALA A 532 103.16 28.52 -3.19
CA ALA A 532 101.89 28.36 -3.90
C ALA A 532 100.88 27.53 -3.11
N SER A 533 101.32 26.47 -2.42
CA SER A 533 100.43 25.68 -1.55
C SER A 533 99.86 26.51 -0.39
N LYS A 534 100.67 27.39 0.22
CA LYS A 534 100.22 28.29 1.30
C LYS A 534 99.28 29.37 0.80
N GLU A 535 99.59 29.99 -0.34
CA GLU A 535 98.74 31.00 -0.98
C GLU A 535 97.37 30.40 -1.37
N ARG A 536 97.39 29.21 -1.97
CA ARG A 536 96.17 28.47 -2.31
C ARG A 536 95.31 28.16 -1.09
N LEU A 537 95.91 27.63 -0.01
CA LEU A 537 95.20 27.33 1.24
C LEU A 537 94.57 28.60 1.86
N ALA A 538 95.26 29.74 1.77
CA ALA A 538 94.75 31.01 2.26
C ALA A 538 93.55 31.51 1.43
N LEU A 539 93.59 31.36 0.11
CA LEU A 539 92.49 31.70 -0.81
C LEU A 539 91.30 30.75 -0.69
N GLU A 540 91.54 29.44 -0.51
CA GLU A 540 90.49 28.44 -0.22
C GLU A 540 89.78 28.80 1.09
N LYS A 541 90.52 29.16 2.14
CA LYS A 541 89.93 29.62 3.41
C LYS A 541 89.09 30.90 3.24
N GLN A 542 89.54 31.86 2.43
CA GLN A 542 88.75 33.06 2.15
C GLN A 542 87.46 32.75 1.38
N LEU A 543 87.49 31.79 0.44
CA LEU A 543 86.29 31.32 -0.25
C LEU A 543 85.31 30.65 0.73
N ASP A 544 85.81 29.77 1.59
CA ASP A 544 85.01 29.11 2.64
C ASP A 544 84.39 30.12 3.62
N GLU A 545 85.13 31.17 4.00
CA GLU A 545 84.60 32.25 4.85
C GLU A 545 83.45 33.01 4.16
N VAL A 546 83.55 33.28 2.86
CA VAL A 546 82.47 33.92 2.08
C VAL A 546 81.25 33.00 1.96
N VAL A 547 81.45 31.71 1.71
CA VAL A 547 80.38 30.71 1.65
C VAL A 547 79.69 30.56 3.01
N ALA A 548 80.46 30.41 4.09
CA ALA A 548 79.91 30.29 5.44
C ALA A 548 79.15 31.56 5.85
N ALA A 549 79.62 32.76 5.48
CA ALA A 549 78.91 34.00 5.73
C ALA A 549 77.57 34.07 4.98
N ARG A 550 77.53 33.67 3.71
CA ARG A 550 76.30 33.56 2.91
C ARG A 550 75.31 32.56 3.52
N ASP A 551 75.80 31.38 3.88
CA ASP A 551 74.95 30.30 4.38
C ASP A 551 74.37 30.67 5.75
N ASN A 552 75.16 31.29 6.64
CA ASN A 552 74.67 31.81 7.91
C ASN A 552 73.64 32.94 7.73
N ALA A 553 73.89 33.88 6.81
CA ALA A 553 72.96 34.98 6.54
C ALA A 553 71.63 34.50 5.94
N SER A 554 71.67 33.47 5.08
CA SER A 554 70.48 32.90 4.45
C SER A 554 69.73 31.91 5.34
N ALA A 555 70.40 31.18 6.24
CA ALA A 555 69.78 30.17 7.10
C ALA A 555 68.62 30.71 7.96
N ILE A 556 68.75 31.93 8.51
CA ILE A 556 67.71 32.57 9.31
C ILE A 556 66.47 32.87 8.46
N LEU A 557 66.67 33.41 7.25
CA LEU A 557 65.58 33.73 6.33
C LEU A 557 64.88 32.47 5.81
N VAL A 558 65.64 31.41 5.52
CA VAL A 558 65.09 30.10 5.12
C VAL A 558 64.25 29.48 6.25
N ALA A 559 64.71 29.58 7.50
CA ALA A 559 63.94 29.09 8.65
C ALA A 559 62.63 29.88 8.85
N GLN A 560 62.68 31.21 8.76
CA GLN A 560 61.50 32.07 8.84
C GLN A 560 60.52 31.80 7.69
N GLN A 561 61.02 31.60 6.48
CA GLN A 561 60.21 31.25 5.32
C GLN A 561 59.53 29.89 5.53
N ALA A 562 60.24 28.86 6.00
CA ALA A 562 59.67 27.55 6.26
C ALA A 562 58.58 27.58 7.35
N GLU A 563 58.76 28.38 8.41
CA GLU A 563 57.73 28.59 9.44
C GLU A 563 56.48 29.29 8.89
N ALA A 564 56.66 30.35 8.10
CA ALA A 564 55.57 31.06 7.46
C ALA A 564 54.83 30.18 6.42
N GLU A 565 55.53 29.35 5.65
CA GLU A 565 54.95 28.38 4.71
C GLU A 565 54.14 27.31 5.45
N HIS A 566 54.63 26.84 6.59
CA HIS A 566 53.89 25.89 7.42
C HIS A 566 52.62 26.51 8.00
N LYS A 567 52.71 27.74 8.51
CA LYS A 567 51.55 28.51 8.99
C LYS A 567 50.53 28.73 7.88
N GLN A 568 50.98 29.09 6.68
CA GLN A 568 50.11 29.28 5.52
C GLN A 568 49.35 27.99 5.16
N LYS A 569 50.03 26.84 5.13
CA LYS A 569 49.38 25.54 4.88
C LYS A 569 48.31 25.21 5.91
N ILE A 570 48.57 25.46 7.19
CA ILE A 570 47.57 25.25 8.27
C ILE A 570 46.35 26.15 8.07
N LEU A 571 46.57 27.44 7.80
CA LEU A 571 45.48 28.40 7.59
C LEU A 571 44.62 28.05 6.38
N VAL A 572 45.25 27.61 5.27
CA VAL A 572 44.53 27.16 4.06
C VAL A 572 43.70 25.90 4.36
N GLN A 573 44.24 24.96 5.14
CA GLN A 573 43.48 23.78 5.58
C GLN A 573 42.28 24.17 6.46
N GLN A 574 42.49 25.06 7.44
CA GLN A 574 41.42 25.58 8.29
C GLN A 574 40.33 26.26 7.46
N ARG A 575 40.71 27.08 6.46
CA ARG A 575 39.74 27.70 5.54
C ARG A 575 38.91 26.64 4.81
N GLN A 576 39.54 25.58 4.29
CA GLN A 576 38.82 24.50 3.60
C GLN A 576 37.84 23.76 4.53
N GLU A 577 38.23 23.53 5.79
CA GLU A 577 37.36 22.90 6.79
C GLU A 577 36.16 23.81 7.12
N HIS A 578 36.37 25.11 7.29
CA HIS A 578 35.29 26.09 7.48
C HIS A 578 34.38 26.25 6.26
N GLU A 579 34.92 26.21 5.03
CA GLU A 579 34.13 26.19 3.79
C GLU A 579 33.18 24.98 3.75
N ASN A 580 33.69 23.79 4.13
CA ASN A 580 32.89 22.57 4.20
C ASN A 580 31.80 22.66 5.28
N GLN A 581 32.12 23.21 6.45
CA GLN A 581 31.14 23.44 7.52
C GLN A 581 30.05 24.42 7.08
N LEU A 582 30.42 25.51 6.40
CA LEU A 582 29.47 26.49 5.87
C LEU A 582 28.54 25.85 4.83
N ALA A 583 29.06 25.01 3.94
CA ALA A 583 28.28 24.26 2.96
C ALA A 583 27.29 23.29 3.63
N GLN A 584 27.70 22.60 4.70
CA GLN A 584 26.80 21.73 5.48
C GLN A 584 25.70 22.52 6.19
N LEU A 585 26.04 23.65 6.83
CA LEU A 585 25.07 24.53 7.46
C LEU A 585 24.05 25.08 6.45
N LEU A 586 24.46 25.37 5.22
CA LEU A 586 23.56 25.82 4.16
C LEU A 586 22.54 24.73 3.79
N VAL A 587 22.97 23.47 3.68
CA VAL A 587 22.06 22.33 3.44
C VAL A 587 21.07 22.15 4.58
N GLU A 588 21.50 22.28 5.84
CA GLU A 588 20.60 22.20 7.00
C GLU A 588 19.64 23.41 7.06
N LEU A 589 20.09 24.61 6.70
CA LEU A 589 19.23 25.78 6.57
C LEU A 589 18.16 25.61 5.50
N GLU A 590 18.48 24.98 4.36
CA GLU A 590 17.48 24.69 3.31
C GLU A 590 16.39 23.73 3.79
N LYS A 591 16.72 22.75 4.64
CA LYS A 591 15.72 21.82 5.21
C LYS A 591 14.77 22.50 6.19
N GLN A 592 15.27 23.48 6.96
CA GLN A 592 14.48 24.23 7.94
C GLN A 592 13.85 25.51 7.35
N ALA A 593 14.02 25.75 6.05
CA ALA A 593 13.50 26.95 5.41
C ALA A 593 11.98 26.88 5.24
N ASP A 594 11.34 28.05 5.28
CA ASP A 594 9.90 28.15 5.08
C ASP A 594 9.50 27.82 3.64
N GLY A 595 8.33 27.19 3.48
CA GLY A 595 7.84 26.70 2.19
C GLY A 595 7.99 25.20 1.96
N GLU A 596 8.31 24.41 2.98
CA GLU A 596 8.45 22.94 2.89
C GLU A 596 7.23 22.27 2.23
N ILE A 597 6.02 22.72 2.58
CA ILE A 597 4.77 22.15 2.05
C ILE A 597 4.35 22.77 0.71
N ILE A 598 5.10 23.74 0.19
CA ILE A 598 4.80 24.38 -1.09
C ILE A 598 5.43 23.54 -2.20
N GLY A 599 4.60 22.70 -2.83
CA GLY A 599 5.05 21.82 -3.90
C GLY A 599 5.60 22.52 -5.15
N ASP A 600 6.38 21.77 -5.92
CA ASP A 600 6.99 22.20 -7.19
C ASP A 600 6.00 22.23 -8.39
N GLY A 601 4.72 21.99 -8.12
CA GLY A 601 3.64 21.95 -9.11
C GLY A 601 3.27 20.55 -9.62
N ARG A 602 3.89 19.48 -9.11
CA ARG A 602 3.50 18.09 -9.43
C ARG A 602 2.17 17.70 -8.77
N ALA A 603 1.37 16.89 -9.46
CA ALA A 603 0.08 16.35 -8.98
C ALA A 603 0.18 15.48 -7.71
N ASP A 604 1.37 14.95 -7.44
CA ASP A 604 1.61 13.95 -6.40
C ASP A 604 2.25 14.52 -5.12
N PHE A 605 2.34 15.85 -4.97
CA PHE A 605 3.06 16.47 -3.85
C PHE A 605 2.40 16.17 -2.49
N THR A 606 1.09 16.41 -2.38
CA THR A 606 0.30 16.09 -1.17
C THR A 606 -0.49 14.80 -1.42
N ARG A 607 -0.08 13.69 -0.80
CA ARG A 607 -0.73 12.37 -0.94
C ARG A 607 -1.59 11.95 0.24
N LYS A 608 -1.36 12.57 1.40
CA LYS A 608 -2.13 12.36 2.64
C LYS A 608 -2.61 13.71 3.11
N THR A 609 -3.83 13.76 3.63
CA THR A 609 -4.36 14.98 4.23
C THR A 609 -3.56 15.32 5.49
N GLN A 610 -3.00 16.53 5.54
CA GLN A 610 -2.28 17.03 6.72
C GLN A 610 -3.13 18.03 7.48
N ARG A 611 -3.08 17.97 8.82
CA ARG A 611 -3.83 18.84 9.72
C ARG A 611 -2.88 19.86 10.37
N TYR A 612 -3.31 21.11 10.43
CA TYR A 612 -2.62 22.20 11.13
C TYR A 612 -3.58 22.87 12.10
N ASP A 613 -3.26 22.84 13.39
CA ASP A 613 -4.03 23.52 14.42
C ASP A 613 -3.54 24.96 14.56
N LEU A 614 -4.48 25.91 14.48
CA LEU A 614 -4.24 27.35 14.43
C LEU A 614 -5.14 28.06 15.43
N GLU A 615 -4.77 29.29 15.78
CA GLU A 615 -5.57 30.18 16.60
C GLU A 615 -5.69 31.54 15.92
N LEU A 616 -6.90 32.10 15.90
CA LEU A 616 -7.16 33.45 15.40
C LEU A 616 -8.09 34.16 16.38
N ASN A 617 -7.65 35.31 16.91
CA ASN A 617 -8.42 36.12 17.87
C ASN A 617 -8.93 35.32 19.10
N GLY A 618 -8.14 34.37 19.60
CA GLY A 618 -8.53 33.52 20.74
C GLY A 618 -9.44 32.33 20.37
N GLN A 619 -9.78 32.15 19.08
CA GLN A 619 -10.60 31.05 18.60
C GLN A 619 -9.72 29.96 17.95
N PRO A 620 -9.68 28.74 18.50
CA PRO A 620 -8.94 27.63 17.91
C PRO A 620 -9.68 27.03 16.71
N PHE A 621 -8.96 26.73 15.65
CA PHE A 621 -9.49 26.06 14.46
C PHE A 621 -8.39 25.23 13.78
N ALA A 622 -8.76 24.37 12.84
CA ALA A 622 -7.82 23.53 12.11
C ALA A 622 -7.96 23.69 10.60
N LEU A 623 -6.82 23.62 9.90
CA LEU A 623 -6.76 23.54 8.45
C LEU A 623 -6.38 22.14 8.00
N LEU A 624 -7.08 21.62 7.00
CA LEU A 624 -6.74 20.37 6.33
C LEU A 624 -6.19 20.67 4.93
N ASP A 625 -4.93 20.32 4.66
CA ASP A 625 -4.34 20.36 3.32
C ASP A 625 -4.72 19.08 2.57
N VAL A 626 -5.68 19.19 1.64
CA VAL A 626 -6.24 18.05 0.92
C VAL A 626 -5.49 17.84 -0.42
N PRO A 627 -5.19 16.58 -0.80
CA PRO A 627 -4.62 16.26 -2.11
C PRO A 627 -5.35 16.91 -3.29
N GLY A 628 -4.59 17.23 -4.35
CA GLY A 628 -5.14 17.80 -5.59
C GLY A 628 -6.09 16.85 -6.32
N ILE A 629 -7.09 17.41 -7.00
CA ILE A 629 -8.23 16.67 -7.57
C ILE A 629 -8.07 16.35 -9.06
N GLU A 630 -6.85 16.50 -9.59
CA GLU A 630 -6.56 16.29 -11.01
C GLU A 630 -5.48 15.20 -11.16
N GLY A 631 -5.83 14.03 -11.70
CA GLY A 631 -4.87 12.96 -12.03
C GLY A 631 -5.30 11.54 -11.63
N LYS A 632 -4.38 10.77 -11.01
CA LYS A 632 -4.57 9.36 -10.59
C LYS A 632 -5.40 9.25 -9.29
N GLU A 633 -6.63 9.76 -9.34
CA GLU A 633 -7.50 9.98 -8.18
C GLU A 633 -7.86 8.71 -7.40
N GLY A 634 -7.87 7.53 -8.05
CA GLY A 634 -8.14 6.26 -7.37
C GLY A 634 -7.22 5.99 -6.15
N LEU A 635 -6.06 6.64 -6.08
CA LEU A 635 -5.12 6.54 -4.95
C LEU A 635 -5.44 7.48 -3.77
N VAL A 636 -6.23 8.54 -3.98
CA VAL A 636 -6.46 9.62 -2.99
C VAL A 636 -7.93 9.93 -2.72
N LEU A 637 -8.89 9.28 -3.41
CA LEU A 637 -10.33 9.49 -3.19
C LEU A 637 -10.77 9.27 -1.74
N SER A 638 -10.21 8.28 -1.06
CA SER A 638 -10.53 8.01 0.35
C SER A 638 -9.99 9.09 1.30
N GLU A 639 -8.84 9.69 1.00
CA GLU A 639 -8.26 10.80 1.76
C GLU A 639 -9.08 12.08 1.57
N ILE A 640 -9.49 12.36 0.33
CA ILE A 640 -10.36 13.48 -0.03
C ILE A 640 -11.71 13.34 0.67
N GLY A 641 -12.37 12.18 0.53
CA GLY A 641 -13.67 11.91 1.16
C GLY A 641 -13.61 12.08 2.68
N ARG A 642 -12.55 11.57 3.32
CA ARG A 642 -12.36 11.73 4.77
C ARG A 642 -12.17 13.19 5.15
N ALA A 643 -11.31 13.93 4.45
CA ALA A 643 -11.03 15.33 4.77
C ALA A 643 -12.28 16.21 4.65
N VAL A 644 -13.10 15.98 3.62
CA VAL A 644 -14.35 16.72 3.46
C VAL A 644 -15.40 16.30 4.50
N GLN A 645 -15.50 15.01 4.84
CA GLN A 645 -16.34 14.55 5.95
C GLN A 645 -15.92 15.14 7.30
N THR A 646 -14.61 15.35 7.50
CA THR A 646 -14.04 15.94 8.72
C THR A 646 -14.29 17.45 8.78
N ALA A 647 -14.33 18.12 7.63
CA ALA A 647 -14.46 19.57 7.56
C ALA A 647 -15.87 20.08 7.90
N HIS A 648 -15.90 21.28 8.46
CA HIS A 648 -17.09 22.09 8.72
C HIS A 648 -17.30 23.14 7.62
N ALA A 649 -16.19 23.63 7.05
CA ALA A 649 -16.16 24.48 5.87
C ALA A 649 -15.11 24.00 4.88
N VAL A 650 -15.31 24.28 3.60
CA VAL A 650 -14.40 23.91 2.53
C VAL A 650 -14.05 25.13 1.69
N PHE A 651 -12.76 25.40 1.56
CA PHE A 651 -12.23 26.33 0.57
C PHE A 651 -11.89 25.57 -0.71
N TYR A 652 -12.68 25.76 -1.76
CA TYR A 652 -12.30 25.34 -3.10
C TYR A 652 -11.34 26.38 -3.71
N VAL A 653 -10.08 26.02 -3.88
CA VAL A 653 -9.02 26.88 -4.40
C VAL A 653 -8.82 26.64 -5.90
N THR A 654 -8.89 27.72 -6.68
CA THR A 654 -8.58 27.72 -8.11
C THR A 654 -7.65 28.87 -8.46
N ASN A 655 -6.88 28.70 -9.54
CA ASN A 655 -6.06 29.77 -10.13
C ASN A 655 -6.68 30.33 -11.42
N GLN A 656 -7.88 29.87 -11.80
CA GLN A 656 -8.61 30.32 -12.98
C GLN A 656 -9.82 31.16 -12.55
N PRO A 657 -10.08 32.31 -13.21
CA PRO A 657 -11.24 33.14 -12.89
C PRO A 657 -12.52 32.61 -13.56
N ALA A 658 -12.60 31.31 -13.84
CA ALA A 658 -13.66 30.67 -14.61
C ALA A 658 -14.18 29.40 -13.91
N PRO A 659 -15.44 28.99 -14.14
CA PRO A 659 -15.99 27.77 -13.59
C PRO A 659 -15.19 26.53 -14.02
N PRO A 660 -15.05 25.52 -13.14
CA PRO A 660 -14.38 24.26 -13.47
C PRO A 660 -15.11 23.52 -14.59
N GLN A 661 -14.39 22.70 -15.37
CA GLN A 661 -15.00 21.92 -16.45
C GLN A 661 -16.08 20.96 -15.91
N THR A 662 -17.25 20.97 -16.55
CA THR A 662 -18.29 19.95 -16.41
C THR A 662 -17.94 18.73 -17.26
N GLY A 663 -18.23 17.55 -16.74
CA GLY A 663 -17.91 16.28 -17.40
C GLY A 663 -18.77 15.94 -18.61
N ASP A 664 -18.32 14.97 -19.38
CA ASP A 664 -19.05 14.37 -20.50
C ASP A 664 -19.90 13.20 -19.98
N GLN A 665 -20.83 12.66 -20.78
CA GLN A 665 -21.69 11.51 -20.41
C GLN A 665 -20.92 10.24 -19.94
N GLN A 666 -19.61 10.15 -20.21
CA GLN A 666 -18.76 9.02 -19.81
C GLN A 666 -17.74 9.34 -18.69
N ARG A 667 -17.54 10.60 -18.29
CA ARG A 667 -16.55 11.00 -17.25
C ARG A 667 -17.04 12.21 -16.47
N GLN A 668 -17.12 12.10 -15.15
CA GLN A 668 -17.42 13.23 -14.27
C GLN A 668 -16.34 14.32 -14.37
N GLY A 669 -16.75 15.58 -14.52
CA GLY A 669 -15.86 16.73 -14.53
C GLY A 669 -15.54 17.22 -13.12
N THR A 670 -14.68 18.22 -13.03
CA THR A 670 -14.22 18.79 -11.76
C THR A 670 -15.40 19.32 -10.94
N LEU A 671 -16.42 19.87 -11.60
CA LEU A 671 -17.61 20.41 -10.94
C LEU A 671 -18.53 19.31 -10.38
N GLU A 672 -18.73 18.21 -11.11
CA GLU A 672 -19.50 17.07 -10.62
C GLU A 672 -18.78 16.36 -9.46
N LYS A 673 -17.44 16.29 -9.51
CA LYS A 673 -16.62 15.76 -8.41
C LYS A 673 -16.68 16.67 -7.18
N ILE A 674 -16.63 17.99 -7.36
CA ILE A 674 -16.87 18.97 -6.30
C ILE A 674 -18.25 18.72 -5.67
N LYS A 675 -19.30 18.59 -6.48
CA LYS A 675 -20.66 18.33 -5.97
C LYS A 675 -20.78 16.99 -5.24
N GLN A 676 -20.11 15.95 -5.73
CA GLN A 676 -20.13 14.62 -5.11
C GLN A 676 -19.35 14.56 -3.79
N HIS A 677 -18.17 15.19 -3.74
CA HIS A 677 -17.30 15.14 -2.56
C HIS A 677 -17.71 16.16 -1.50
N LEU A 678 -18.16 17.35 -1.92
CA LEU A 678 -18.61 18.44 -1.03
C LEU A 678 -20.11 18.39 -0.74
N GLY A 679 -20.76 17.25 -1.02
CA GLY A 679 -22.21 17.06 -0.97
C GLY A 679 -22.87 17.65 0.27
N THR A 680 -23.84 18.55 0.01
CA THR A 680 -24.98 19.01 0.83
C THR A 680 -24.78 19.44 2.30
N GLN A 681 -23.60 19.35 2.90
CA GLN A 681 -23.48 19.42 4.37
C GLN A 681 -22.40 20.37 4.91
N THR A 682 -21.55 20.94 4.05
CA THR A 682 -20.46 21.83 4.47
C THR A 682 -20.55 23.19 3.78
N GLU A 683 -20.18 24.24 4.49
CA GLU A 683 -20.15 25.59 3.93
C GLU A 683 -18.99 25.69 2.92
N VAL A 684 -19.29 26.02 1.66
CA VAL A 684 -18.30 26.06 0.58
C VAL A 684 -18.03 27.49 0.14
N TRP A 685 -16.74 27.82 0.08
CA TRP A 685 -16.19 29.08 -0.38
C TRP A 685 -15.24 28.84 -1.54
N THR A 686 -15.24 29.72 -2.55
CA THR A 686 -14.23 29.65 -3.61
C THR A 686 -13.11 30.63 -3.31
N ILE A 687 -11.86 30.17 -3.31
CA ILE A 687 -10.68 31.04 -3.25
C ILE A 687 -10.07 31.13 -4.64
N PHE A 688 -10.15 32.31 -5.26
CA PHE A 688 -9.41 32.59 -6.47
C PHE A 688 -8.00 33.08 -6.12
N ASN A 689 -7.02 32.18 -6.22
CA ASN A 689 -5.62 32.48 -5.99
C ASN A 689 -4.96 32.97 -7.29
N LYS A 690 -4.92 34.29 -7.48
CA LYS A 690 -4.31 34.92 -8.64
C LYS A 690 -2.80 34.69 -8.65
N LYS A 691 -2.28 34.05 -9.71
CA LYS A 691 -0.84 33.80 -9.88
C LYS A 691 -0.12 35.10 -10.21
N ILE A 692 0.62 35.64 -9.24
CA ILE A 692 1.48 36.80 -9.43
C ILE A 692 2.93 36.40 -9.15
N THR A 693 3.76 36.47 -10.19
CA THR A 693 5.21 36.22 -10.09
C THR A 693 6.01 37.50 -9.91
N ASN A 694 5.51 38.62 -10.43
CA ASN A 694 6.12 39.95 -10.32
C ASN A 694 5.12 40.95 -9.70
N PRO A 695 5.18 41.15 -8.37
CA PRO A 695 4.29 42.08 -7.67
C PRO A 695 4.37 43.52 -8.19
N LYS A 696 5.57 43.99 -8.55
CA LYS A 696 5.80 45.36 -9.05
C LYS A 696 4.93 45.68 -10.26
N GLN A 697 4.94 44.79 -11.25
CA GLN A 697 4.19 44.98 -12.50
C GLN A 697 2.67 44.82 -12.32
N SER A 698 2.26 44.07 -11.29
CA SER A 698 0.87 43.61 -11.14
C SER A 698 0.07 44.39 -10.10
N LEU A 699 0.71 44.97 -9.08
CA LEU A 699 0.05 45.56 -7.90
C LEU A 699 0.37 47.04 -7.67
N ILE A 700 1.36 47.61 -8.37
CA ILE A 700 1.63 49.05 -8.31
C ILE A 700 0.59 49.80 -9.12
N GLY A 701 -0.14 50.71 -8.47
CA GLY A 701 -1.15 51.57 -9.10
C GLY A 701 -2.34 50.81 -9.71
N ARG A 702 -2.54 49.54 -9.34
CA ARG A 702 -3.58 48.65 -9.90
C ARG A 702 -4.25 47.85 -8.78
N PRO A 703 -5.57 47.59 -8.88
CA PRO A 703 -6.24 46.64 -8.00
C PRO A 703 -5.75 45.21 -8.26
N LEU A 704 -5.94 44.30 -7.29
CA LEU A 704 -5.55 42.90 -7.44
C LEU A 704 -6.26 42.23 -8.63
N ILE A 705 -7.53 42.56 -8.86
CA ILE A 705 -8.42 41.97 -9.86
C ILE A 705 -8.82 43.03 -10.88
N SER A 706 -8.78 42.71 -12.17
CA SER A 706 -9.25 43.59 -13.25
C SER A 706 -10.77 43.54 -13.43
N ASP A 707 -11.33 44.48 -14.19
CA ASP A 707 -12.78 44.51 -14.47
C ASP A 707 -13.26 43.25 -15.23
N ASP A 708 -12.46 42.76 -16.18
CA ASP A 708 -12.74 41.52 -16.92
C ASP A 708 -12.69 40.29 -16.01
N GLU A 709 -11.72 40.22 -15.09
CA GLU A 709 -11.63 39.14 -14.11
C GLU A 709 -12.79 39.21 -13.11
N ASN A 710 -13.21 40.39 -12.65
CA ASN A 710 -14.39 40.54 -11.80
C ASN A 710 -15.65 39.99 -12.49
N THR A 711 -15.82 40.26 -13.79
CA THR A 711 -16.94 39.74 -14.57
C THR A 711 -16.89 38.20 -14.68
N SER A 712 -15.69 37.66 -14.90
CA SER A 712 -15.47 36.20 -15.00
C SER A 712 -15.71 35.50 -13.65
N LEU A 713 -15.25 36.09 -12.55
CA LEU A 713 -15.46 35.61 -11.19
C LEU A 713 -16.94 35.65 -10.79
N ALA A 714 -17.71 36.63 -11.25
CA ALA A 714 -19.16 36.65 -11.06
C ALA A 714 -19.83 35.45 -11.74
N GLY A 715 -19.43 35.13 -12.99
CA GLY A 715 -19.91 33.93 -13.69
C GLY A 715 -19.53 32.61 -12.99
N LEU A 716 -18.31 32.52 -12.46
CA LEU A 716 -17.87 31.40 -11.61
C LEU A 716 -18.74 31.28 -10.35
N ASN A 717 -19.01 32.40 -9.68
CA ASN A 717 -19.83 32.46 -8.47
C ASN A 717 -21.26 31.96 -8.72
N ASP A 718 -21.88 32.39 -9.83
CA ASP A 718 -23.22 31.96 -10.21
C ASP A 718 -23.27 30.45 -10.52
N LYS A 719 -22.29 29.94 -11.26
CA LYS A 719 -22.23 28.51 -11.61
C LYS A 719 -22.01 27.62 -10.38
N MET A 720 -21.16 28.05 -9.44
CA MET A 720 -20.95 27.33 -8.18
C MET A 720 -22.24 27.33 -7.33
N ARG A 721 -22.95 28.45 -7.28
CA ARG A 721 -24.24 28.57 -6.58
C ARG A 721 -25.32 27.68 -7.18
N GLU A 722 -25.39 27.60 -8.51
CA GLU A 722 -26.30 26.70 -9.23
C GLU A 722 -26.08 25.22 -8.84
N GLN A 723 -24.81 24.80 -8.70
CA GLN A 723 -24.49 23.38 -8.45
C GLN A 723 -24.51 22.97 -6.98
N LEU A 724 -24.11 23.86 -6.08
CA LEU A 724 -23.97 23.57 -4.64
C LEU A 724 -25.13 24.16 -3.80
N GLY A 725 -26.01 24.95 -4.40
CA GLY A 725 -27.21 25.48 -3.76
C GLY A 725 -26.92 26.35 -2.54
N LYS A 726 -27.70 26.16 -1.47
CA LYS A 726 -27.65 26.98 -0.23
C LYS A 726 -26.33 26.86 0.57
N HIS A 727 -25.48 25.90 0.23
CA HIS A 727 -24.22 25.63 0.93
C HIS A 727 -23.06 26.47 0.40
N TYR A 728 -23.20 27.03 -0.81
CA TYR A 728 -22.21 27.91 -1.40
C TYR A 728 -22.38 29.36 -0.92
N ARG A 729 -21.25 29.99 -0.55
CA ARG A 729 -21.21 31.36 -0.05
C ARG A 729 -20.85 32.33 -1.16
N GLU A 730 -19.57 32.52 -1.41
CA GLU A 730 -19.06 33.44 -2.43
C GLU A 730 -17.62 33.09 -2.84
N VAL A 731 -17.13 33.84 -3.83
CA VAL A 731 -15.74 33.80 -4.27
C VAL A 731 -14.91 34.91 -3.61
N PHE A 732 -13.78 34.55 -3.02
CA PHE A 732 -12.81 35.47 -2.44
C PHE A 732 -11.50 35.47 -3.24
N PRO A 733 -11.13 36.60 -3.87
CA PRO A 733 -9.88 36.70 -4.61
C PRO A 733 -8.70 37.12 -3.71
N LEU A 734 -7.57 36.43 -3.84
CA LEU A 734 -6.30 36.77 -3.17
C LEU A 734 -5.09 36.38 -4.03
N THR A 735 -3.87 36.72 -3.60
CA THR A 735 -2.63 36.17 -4.17
C THR A 735 -1.70 35.68 -3.07
N ALA A 736 -1.46 34.36 -3.04
CA ALA A 736 -0.73 33.75 -1.92
C ALA A 736 0.78 33.92 -2.02
N ARG A 737 1.36 33.87 -3.24
CA ARG A 737 2.83 33.84 -3.42
C ARG A 737 3.52 35.14 -2.96
N PRO A 738 3.06 36.34 -3.35
CA PRO A 738 3.65 37.59 -2.84
C PRO A 738 3.53 37.70 -1.31
N ALA A 739 2.38 37.30 -0.75
CA ALA A 739 2.14 37.31 0.70
C ALA A 739 3.09 36.36 1.45
N PHE A 740 3.23 35.12 0.96
CA PHE A 740 4.16 34.13 1.49
C PHE A 740 5.59 34.68 1.60
N LEU A 741 6.11 35.25 0.50
CA LEU A 741 7.49 35.73 0.44
C LEU A 741 7.79 36.82 1.49
N VAL A 742 6.83 37.69 1.79
CA VAL A 742 7.02 38.75 2.79
C VAL A 742 6.59 38.37 4.21
N SER A 743 5.85 37.28 4.37
CA SER A 743 5.39 36.79 5.68
C SER A 743 6.53 36.24 6.56
N THR A 744 7.69 35.93 5.98
CA THR A 744 8.81 35.28 6.68
C THR A 744 10.16 35.78 6.20
N GLU A 745 11.19 35.59 7.04
CA GLU A 745 12.60 35.82 6.75
C GLU A 745 13.43 34.53 6.75
N HIS A 746 12.78 33.38 6.96
CA HIS A 746 13.41 32.09 7.20
C HIS A 746 13.67 31.35 5.87
N PHE A 747 14.40 32.01 4.97
CA PHE A 747 14.87 31.43 3.71
C PHE A 747 16.38 31.25 3.74
N ALA A 748 16.85 30.10 3.26
CA ALA A 748 18.29 29.85 3.15
C ALA A 748 18.99 30.96 2.33
N PRO A 749 20.17 31.44 2.76
CA PRO A 749 20.93 32.45 2.02
C PRO A 749 21.15 32.07 0.55
N GLY A 750 20.93 33.00 -0.37
CA GLY A 750 21.09 32.77 -1.82
C GLY A 750 19.97 31.97 -2.50
N SER A 751 19.03 31.41 -1.74
CA SER A 751 17.88 30.68 -2.28
C SER A 751 17.02 31.56 -3.21
N LYS A 752 16.22 30.93 -4.07
CA LYS A 752 15.29 31.67 -4.96
C LYS A 752 14.28 32.48 -4.16
N ASN A 753 13.72 31.92 -3.09
CA ASN A 753 12.73 32.60 -2.25
C ASN A 753 13.34 33.82 -1.52
N ALA A 754 14.58 33.70 -1.02
CA ALA A 754 15.29 34.85 -0.44
C ALA A 754 15.44 35.99 -1.46
N ARG A 755 15.90 35.68 -2.68
CA ARG A 755 16.05 36.67 -3.75
C ARG A 755 14.72 37.30 -4.19
N ASP A 756 13.68 36.47 -4.35
CA ASP A 756 12.35 36.95 -4.74
C ASP A 756 11.71 37.81 -3.63
N ARG A 757 11.97 37.49 -2.36
CA ARG A 757 11.58 38.33 -1.21
C ARG A 757 12.29 39.67 -1.26
N ASP A 758 13.62 39.69 -1.35
CA ASP A 758 14.42 40.93 -1.36
C ASP A 758 14.00 41.85 -2.51
N LYS A 759 13.77 41.26 -3.69
CA LYS A 759 13.23 41.99 -4.84
C LYS A 759 11.85 42.59 -4.58
N SER A 760 10.96 41.85 -3.91
CA SER A 760 9.61 42.35 -3.57
C SER A 760 9.69 43.47 -2.55
N LEU A 761 10.57 43.34 -1.56
CA LEU A 761 10.78 44.32 -0.49
C LEU A 761 11.53 45.59 -0.93
N THR A 762 12.12 45.58 -2.12
CA THR A 762 12.68 46.79 -2.75
C THR A 762 11.58 47.77 -3.17
N ASP A 763 10.43 47.25 -3.60
CA ASP A 763 9.34 48.04 -4.17
C ASP A 763 8.12 48.19 -3.23
N PHE A 764 7.98 47.32 -2.22
CA PHE A 764 6.86 47.30 -1.28
C PHE A 764 7.34 47.06 0.15
N SER A 765 6.65 47.61 1.15
CA SER A 765 6.82 47.11 2.53
C SER A 765 6.12 45.75 2.70
N ALA A 766 6.53 44.97 3.71
CA ALA A 766 5.90 43.69 3.99
C ALA A 766 4.39 43.84 4.28
N ASP A 767 4.02 44.83 5.09
CA ASP A 767 2.62 45.11 5.42
C ASP A 767 1.81 45.58 4.20
N GLU A 768 2.36 46.48 3.38
CA GLU A 768 1.70 46.93 2.15
C GLU A 768 1.40 45.75 1.21
N LEU A 769 2.34 44.81 1.06
CA LEU A 769 2.16 43.67 0.17
C LEU A 769 1.17 42.64 0.76
N LEU A 770 1.11 42.48 2.08
CA LEU A 770 0.08 41.67 2.75
C LEU A 770 -1.33 42.25 2.59
N GLU A 771 -1.47 43.57 2.57
CA GLU A 771 -2.74 44.25 2.27
C GLU A 771 -3.11 44.13 0.79
N LYS A 772 -2.19 44.46 -0.12
CA LYS A 772 -2.43 44.39 -1.58
C LYS A 772 -2.68 42.97 -2.07
N SER A 773 -2.13 41.96 -1.39
CA SER A 773 -2.40 40.55 -1.68
C SER A 773 -3.75 40.04 -1.16
N ARG A 774 -4.47 40.87 -0.38
CA ARG A 774 -5.74 40.58 0.30
C ARG A 774 -5.68 39.44 1.33
N VAL A 775 -4.49 39.03 1.78
CA VAL A 775 -4.37 38.00 2.83
C VAL A 775 -4.85 38.55 4.19
N ARG A 776 -4.64 39.84 4.47
CA ARG A 776 -5.19 40.50 5.66
C ARG A 776 -6.72 40.52 5.65
N ALA A 777 -7.32 40.89 4.52
CA ALA A 777 -8.76 40.81 4.32
C ALA A 777 -9.28 39.35 4.40
N PHE A 778 -8.47 38.37 3.99
CA PHE A 778 -8.82 36.95 4.14
C PHE A 778 -8.83 36.52 5.62
N LEU A 779 -7.86 36.96 6.43
CA LEU A 779 -7.86 36.73 7.87
C LEU A 779 -9.09 37.37 8.55
N GLN A 780 -9.50 38.56 8.12
CA GLN A 780 -10.75 39.18 8.58
C GLN A 780 -11.97 38.34 8.22
N LEU A 781 -12.06 37.82 6.99
CA LEU A 781 -13.14 36.92 6.58
C LEU A 781 -13.18 35.65 7.45
N LEU A 782 -12.01 35.05 7.73
CA LEU A 782 -11.94 33.88 8.62
C LEU A 782 -12.48 34.20 10.02
N SER A 783 -12.04 35.31 10.61
CA SER A 783 -12.51 35.78 11.92
C SER A 783 -14.01 36.07 11.93
N ASP A 784 -14.45 36.97 11.06
CA ASP A 784 -15.73 37.66 11.19
C ASP A 784 -16.89 36.86 10.60
N GLN A 785 -16.63 36.00 9.61
CA GLN A 785 -17.69 35.26 8.94
C GLN A 785 -17.60 33.76 9.18
N LEU A 786 -16.39 33.21 9.25
CA LEU A 786 -16.20 31.77 9.36
C LEU A 786 -16.23 31.29 10.82
N LEU A 787 -15.45 31.94 11.70
CA LEU A 787 -15.18 31.48 13.07
C LEU A 787 -16.11 32.04 14.15
N GLN A 788 -16.82 33.16 13.91
CA GLN A 788 -17.65 33.84 14.92
C GLN A 788 -18.67 32.91 15.63
N ASP A 789 -19.32 32.01 14.87
CA ASP A 789 -20.30 31.03 15.39
C ASP A 789 -19.81 29.59 15.24
N ALA A 790 -18.50 29.36 15.38
CA ALA A 790 -17.84 28.08 15.13
C ALA A 790 -18.53 26.89 15.82
N GLN A 791 -18.87 27.00 17.12
CA GLN A 791 -19.50 25.92 17.88
C GLN A 791 -20.90 25.55 17.40
N ASP A 792 -21.72 26.56 17.07
CA ASP A 792 -23.05 26.33 16.50
C ASP A 792 -22.95 25.70 15.11
N LYS A 793 -21.96 26.10 14.30
CA LYS A 793 -21.70 25.52 12.98
C LYS A 793 -21.18 24.08 13.07
N ILE A 794 -20.29 23.77 14.03
CA ILE A 794 -19.82 22.39 14.32
C ILE A 794 -21.02 21.51 14.66
N THR A 795 -21.86 21.96 15.58
CA THR A 795 -23.07 21.26 16.01
C THR A 795 -23.98 21.03 14.80
N ARG A 796 -24.42 22.09 14.11
CA ARG A 796 -25.33 22.00 12.97
C ARG A 796 -24.79 21.09 11.85
N ALA A 797 -23.51 21.18 11.50
CA ALA A 797 -22.91 20.37 10.44
C ALA A 797 -22.92 18.87 10.80
N ASN A 798 -22.59 18.52 12.04
CA ASN A 798 -22.57 17.13 12.47
C ASN A 798 -23.99 16.54 12.63
N PHE A 799 -24.96 17.33 13.10
CA PHE A 799 -26.38 16.91 13.13
C PHE A 799 -26.95 16.70 11.73
N ASN A 800 -26.63 17.58 10.77
CA ASN A 800 -27.02 17.41 9.36
C ASN A 800 -26.44 16.11 8.77
N LYS A 801 -25.15 15.84 9.04
CA LYS A 801 -24.45 14.60 8.60
C LYS A 801 -25.16 13.34 9.10
N ALA A 802 -25.52 13.30 10.38
CA ALA A 802 -26.22 12.18 10.99
C ALA A 802 -27.65 12.03 10.42
N LYS A 803 -28.40 13.15 10.32
CA LYS A 803 -29.76 13.17 9.78
C LYS A 803 -29.82 12.66 8.34
N GLU A 804 -28.98 13.15 7.45
CA GLU A 804 -29.02 12.75 6.03
C GLU A 804 -28.67 11.27 5.83
N THR A 805 -27.72 10.74 6.63
CA THR A 805 -27.38 9.30 6.63
C THR A 805 -28.57 8.45 7.08
N LEU A 806 -29.29 8.91 8.10
CA LEU A 806 -30.52 8.27 8.57
C LEU A 806 -31.66 8.39 7.54
N ASP A 807 -31.83 9.55 6.91
CA ASP A 807 -32.85 9.81 5.89
C ASP A 807 -32.63 8.95 4.64
N HIS A 808 -31.40 8.85 4.15
CA HIS A 808 -31.06 7.97 3.03
C HIS A 808 -31.38 6.50 3.34
N THR A 809 -31.07 6.05 4.56
CA THR A 809 -31.37 4.68 4.99
C THR A 809 -32.87 4.46 5.13
N SER A 810 -33.60 5.42 5.71
CA SER A 810 -35.06 5.38 5.83
C SER A 810 -35.75 5.38 4.46
N GLN A 811 -35.21 6.12 3.48
CA GLN A 811 -35.72 6.15 2.12
C GLN A 811 -35.49 4.82 1.38
N ALA A 812 -34.31 4.22 1.53
CA ALA A 812 -34.02 2.90 0.98
C ALA A 812 -34.95 1.83 1.56
N LEU A 813 -35.15 1.83 2.89
CA LEU A 813 -36.09 0.91 3.56
C LEU A 813 -37.55 1.15 3.15
N SER A 814 -37.96 2.40 2.96
CA SER A 814 -39.29 2.74 2.42
C SER A 814 -39.49 2.17 1.01
N GLY A 815 -38.44 2.19 0.16
CA GLY A 815 -38.48 1.59 -1.17
C GLY A 815 -38.68 0.08 -1.14
N VAL A 816 -37.95 -0.62 -0.26
CA VAL A 816 -38.10 -2.07 -0.05
C VAL A 816 -39.49 -2.43 0.49
N GLN A 817 -39.98 -1.65 1.48
CA GLN A 817 -41.34 -1.81 2.01
C GLN A 817 -42.40 -1.71 0.91
N GLN A 818 -42.32 -0.67 0.06
CA GLN A 818 -43.29 -0.45 -1.00
C GLN A 818 -43.27 -1.58 -2.04
N ALA A 819 -42.09 -2.08 -2.40
CA ALA A 819 -41.96 -3.20 -3.32
C ALA A 819 -42.55 -4.51 -2.74
N LEU A 820 -42.36 -4.76 -1.44
CA LEU A 820 -42.93 -5.92 -0.75
C LEU A 820 -44.45 -5.82 -0.59
N ALA A 821 -44.98 -4.61 -0.38
CA ALA A 821 -46.43 -4.39 -0.30
C ALA A 821 -47.12 -4.70 -1.64
N THR A 822 -46.52 -4.30 -2.76
CA THR A 822 -47.02 -4.67 -4.10
C THR A 822 -46.97 -6.18 -4.32
N LEU A 823 -45.88 -6.84 -3.92
CA LEU A 823 -45.73 -8.29 -4.03
C LEU A 823 -46.78 -9.04 -3.19
N GLU A 824 -47.05 -8.57 -1.97
CA GLU A 824 -48.09 -9.13 -1.10
C GLU A 824 -49.47 -9.07 -1.75
N GLU A 825 -49.85 -7.91 -2.29
CA GLU A 825 -51.14 -7.70 -2.94
C GLU A 825 -51.33 -8.64 -4.16
N GLU A 826 -50.29 -8.79 -4.99
CA GLU A 826 -50.34 -9.65 -6.18
C GLU A 826 -50.38 -11.15 -5.82
N LEU A 827 -49.59 -11.59 -4.84
CA LEU A 827 -49.64 -12.97 -4.32
C LEU A 827 -51.00 -13.29 -3.70
N SER A 828 -51.58 -12.35 -2.95
CA SER A 828 -52.92 -12.47 -2.36
C SER A 828 -53.99 -12.64 -3.44
N ARG A 829 -53.92 -11.82 -4.50
CA ARG A 829 -54.84 -11.89 -5.64
C ARG A 829 -54.77 -13.23 -6.37
N GLU A 830 -53.57 -13.71 -6.69
CA GLU A 830 -53.38 -14.99 -7.38
C GLU A 830 -53.82 -16.18 -6.49
N GLY A 831 -53.53 -16.14 -5.18
CA GLY A 831 -53.94 -17.18 -4.24
C GLY A 831 -55.46 -17.29 -4.09
N GLN A 832 -56.16 -16.16 -3.97
CA GLN A 832 -57.63 -16.14 -3.94
C GLN A 832 -58.26 -16.62 -5.25
N SER A 833 -57.65 -16.30 -6.40
CA SER A 833 -58.08 -16.79 -7.70
C SER A 833 -57.96 -18.31 -7.81
N ALA A 834 -56.82 -18.88 -7.41
CA ALA A 834 -56.59 -20.32 -7.41
C ALA A 834 -57.57 -21.06 -6.46
N LYS A 835 -57.79 -20.52 -5.26
CA LYS A 835 -58.77 -21.04 -4.27
C LYS A 835 -60.19 -21.08 -4.84
N SER A 836 -60.62 -20.00 -5.50
CA SER A 836 -61.94 -19.91 -6.13
C SER A 836 -62.11 -20.93 -7.26
N GLN A 837 -61.09 -21.09 -8.12
CA GLN A 837 -61.11 -22.05 -9.23
C GLN A 837 -61.10 -23.51 -8.74
N LEU A 838 -60.33 -23.82 -7.69
CA LEU A 838 -60.25 -25.15 -7.10
C LEU A 838 -61.59 -25.56 -6.47
N ASN A 839 -62.19 -24.67 -5.66
CA ASN A 839 -63.49 -24.92 -5.05
C ASN A 839 -64.61 -25.08 -6.10
N SER A 840 -64.60 -24.24 -7.15
CA SER A 840 -65.55 -24.35 -8.26
C SER A 840 -65.42 -25.69 -9.00
N SER A 841 -64.19 -26.13 -9.26
CA SER A 841 -63.91 -27.43 -9.89
C SER A 841 -64.41 -28.60 -9.04
N PHE A 842 -64.28 -28.50 -7.71
CA PHE A 842 -64.76 -29.53 -6.79
C PHE A 842 -66.28 -29.58 -6.67
N GLN A 843 -66.97 -28.44 -6.66
CA GLN A 843 -68.42 -28.40 -6.70
C GLN A 843 -68.95 -29.03 -8.00
N ALA A 844 -68.26 -28.80 -9.12
CA ALA A 844 -68.59 -29.42 -10.39
C ALA A 844 -68.43 -30.96 -10.33
N LEU A 845 -67.38 -31.47 -9.66
CA LEU A 845 -67.22 -32.91 -9.39
C LEU A 845 -68.40 -33.46 -8.57
N LYS A 846 -68.78 -32.82 -7.46
CA LYS A 846 -69.93 -33.25 -6.62
C LYS A 846 -71.20 -33.42 -7.45
N GLN A 847 -71.49 -32.48 -8.35
CA GLN A 847 -72.67 -32.55 -9.22
C GLN A 847 -72.57 -33.67 -10.26
N ARG A 848 -71.40 -33.84 -10.90
CA ARG A 848 -71.19 -34.91 -11.91
C ARG A 848 -71.27 -36.31 -11.32
N VAL A 849 -70.70 -36.53 -10.14
CA VAL A 849 -70.78 -37.81 -9.40
C VAL A 849 -72.22 -38.15 -9.01
N LYS A 850 -72.98 -37.15 -8.55
CA LYS A 850 -74.42 -37.31 -8.25
C LYS A 850 -75.21 -37.68 -9.50
N SER A 851 -74.98 -36.95 -10.60
CA SER A 851 -75.69 -37.15 -11.86
C SER A 851 -75.43 -38.52 -12.46
N CYS A 852 -74.16 -38.98 -12.53
CA CYS A 852 -73.85 -40.28 -13.13
C CYS A 852 -74.36 -41.46 -12.28
N SER A 853 -74.38 -41.32 -10.96
CA SER A 853 -74.92 -42.33 -10.05
C SER A 853 -76.43 -42.51 -10.24
N GLU A 854 -77.20 -41.42 -10.35
CA GLU A 854 -78.65 -41.51 -10.61
C GLU A 854 -78.94 -42.14 -11.98
N THR A 855 -78.20 -41.76 -13.03
CA THR A 855 -78.35 -42.37 -14.36
C THR A 855 -78.15 -43.88 -14.34
N LEU A 856 -77.10 -44.37 -13.67
CA LEU A 856 -76.82 -45.80 -13.59
C LEU A 856 -77.86 -46.57 -12.75
N ILE A 857 -78.41 -45.96 -11.70
CA ILE A 857 -79.51 -46.54 -10.90
C ILE A 857 -80.80 -46.63 -11.73
N ASP A 858 -81.11 -45.61 -12.52
CA ASP A 858 -82.29 -45.58 -13.38
C ASP A 858 -82.18 -46.62 -14.52
N ASP A 859 -80.97 -46.82 -15.07
CA ASP A 859 -80.70 -47.86 -16.07
C ASP A 859 -80.84 -49.28 -15.48
N PHE A 860 -80.34 -49.50 -14.26
CA PHE A 860 -80.55 -50.73 -13.50
C PHE A 860 -82.06 -51.01 -13.32
N ALA A 861 -82.81 -50.00 -12.87
CA ALA A 861 -84.25 -50.09 -12.66
C ALA A 861 -85.02 -50.46 -13.93
N SER A 862 -84.72 -49.74 -15.02
CA SER A 862 -85.37 -49.93 -16.32
C SER A 862 -85.10 -51.33 -16.87
N THR A 863 -83.85 -51.81 -16.78
CA THR A 863 -83.43 -53.11 -17.31
C THR A 863 -84.10 -54.28 -16.58
N VAL A 864 -84.11 -54.25 -15.24
CA VAL A 864 -84.80 -55.28 -14.44
C VAL A 864 -86.29 -55.29 -14.75
N ARG A 865 -86.94 -54.12 -14.79
CA ARG A 865 -88.38 -54.00 -15.09
C ARG A 865 -88.72 -54.60 -16.45
N ASN A 866 -87.98 -54.23 -17.49
CA ASN A 866 -88.22 -54.66 -18.86
C ASN A 866 -88.05 -56.19 -19.02
N ASN A 867 -86.96 -56.74 -18.47
CA ASN A 867 -86.66 -58.17 -18.56
C ASN A 867 -87.69 -59.04 -17.83
N ILE A 868 -88.14 -58.60 -16.65
CA ILE A 868 -89.13 -59.34 -15.87
C ILE A 868 -90.53 -59.21 -16.48
N TYR A 869 -90.92 -58.02 -16.96
CA TYR A 869 -92.23 -57.85 -17.63
C TYR A 869 -92.33 -58.69 -18.91
N ALA A 870 -91.23 -58.84 -19.66
CA ALA A 870 -91.17 -59.74 -20.82
C ALA A 870 -91.36 -61.21 -20.44
N ARG A 871 -90.85 -61.65 -19.29
CA ARG A 871 -91.07 -63.02 -18.77
C ARG A 871 -92.49 -63.22 -18.22
N ILE A 872 -93.05 -62.25 -17.49
CA ILE A 872 -94.44 -62.29 -17.01
C ILE A 872 -95.44 -62.40 -18.17
N ALA A 873 -95.18 -61.70 -19.30
CA ALA A 873 -96.04 -61.76 -20.48
C ALA A 873 -96.27 -63.20 -20.99
N LYS A 874 -95.27 -64.08 -20.82
CA LYS A 874 -95.26 -65.51 -21.20
C LYS A 874 -96.00 -66.44 -20.21
N ASP A 875 -96.70 -65.90 -19.21
CA ASP A 875 -97.53 -66.63 -18.25
C ASP A 875 -96.80 -67.63 -17.31
N ILE A 876 -95.64 -67.24 -16.79
CA ILE A 876 -94.82 -68.08 -15.90
C ILE A 876 -95.50 -68.41 -14.55
N SER A 877 -95.08 -69.52 -13.92
CA SER A 877 -95.52 -69.89 -12.57
C SER A 877 -94.94 -68.93 -11.52
N ASN A 878 -95.52 -68.93 -10.32
CA ASN A 878 -95.03 -68.06 -9.25
C ASN A 878 -93.59 -68.41 -8.88
N ASP A 879 -93.23 -69.70 -8.74
CA ASP A 879 -91.87 -70.09 -8.37
C ASP A 879 -90.83 -69.69 -9.43
N VAL A 880 -91.17 -69.87 -10.72
CA VAL A 880 -90.32 -69.41 -11.85
C VAL A 880 -90.19 -67.88 -11.87
N PHE A 881 -91.24 -67.15 -11.51
CA PHE A 881 -91.20 -65.69 -11.37
C PHE A 881 -90.26 -65.24 -10.23
N LYS A 882 -90.32 -65.89 -9.06
CA LYS A 882 -89.44 -65.57 -7.91
C LYS A 882 -87.98 -65.78 -8.29
N GLU A 883 -87.68 -66.89 -8.94
CA GLU A 883 -86.33 -67.23 -9.38
C GLU A 883 -85.85 -66.29 -10.48
N ALA A 884 -86.69 -65.96 -11.46
CA ALA A 884 -86.34 -65.01 -12.52
C ALA A 884 -86.09 -63.59 -12.00
N LEU A 885 -86.95 -63.07 -11.11
CA LEU A 885 -86.77 -61.73 -10.51
C LEU A 885 -85.51 -61.66 -9.66
N ARG A 886 -85.25 -62.71 -8.87
CA ARG A 886 -84.02 -62.82 -8.06
C ARG A 886 -82.77 -62.85 -8.94
N ASN A 887 -82.74 -63.72 -9.94
CA ASN A 887 -81.59 -63.84 -10.84
C ASN A 887 -81.34 -62.56 -11.63
N GLU A 888 -82.40 -61.89 -12.11
CA GLU A 888 -82.25 -60.62 -12.84
C GLU A 888 -81.72 -59.50 -11.94
N LEU A 889 -82.21 -59.39 -10.71
CA LEU A 889 -81.69 -58.43 -9.73
C LEU A 889 -80.20 -58.70 -9.41
N GLU A 890 -79.81 -59.96 -9.20
CA GLU A 890 -78.41 -60.35 -8.94
C GLU A 890 -77.50 -60.06 -10.16
N ILE A 891 -77.97 -60.32 -11.39
CA ILE A 891 -77.23 -60.03 -12.63
C ILE A 891 -77.02 -58.53 -12.81
N GLN A 892 -78.09 -57.73 -12.71
CA GLN A 892 -78.01 -56.29 -12.93
C GLN A 892 -77.25 -55.57 -11.80
N GLN A 893 -77.32 -56.09 -10.56
CA GLN A 893 -76.51 -55.60 -9.45
C GLN A 893 -75.01 -55.83 -9.70
N LYS A 894 -74.64 -57.01 -10.23
CA LYS A 894 -73.25 -57.30 -10.62
C LYS A 894 -72.78 -56.38 -11.75
N HIS A 895 -73.65 -56.08 -12.73
CA HIS A 895 -73.34 -55.17 -13.82
C HIS A 895 -73.13 -53.73 -13.34
N LEU A 896 -74.04 -53.24 -12.49
CA LEU A 896 -73.91 -51.93 -11.84
C LEU A 896 -72.63 -51.83 -11.00
N GLY A 897 -72.30 -52.88 -10.24
CA GLY A 897 -71.05 -52.96 -9.47
C GLY A 897 -69.78 -52.93 -10.32
N GLN A 898 -69.86 -53.27 -11.61
CA GLN A 898 -68.74 -53.19 -12.56
C GLN A 898 -68.67 -51.83 -13.28
N GLN A 899 -69.81 -51.20 -13.60
CA GLN A 899 -69.86 -49.92 -14.32
C GLN A 899 -69.66 -48.71 -13.41
N LEU A 900 -70.15 -48.75 -12.17
CA LEU A 900 -70.10 -47.63 -11.26
C LEU A 900 -68.66 -47.15 -10.94
N PRO A 901 -67.68 -48.04 -10.66
CA PRO A 901 -66.30 -47.61 -10.40
C PRO A 901 -65.64 -46.90 -11.58
N SER A 902 -65.92 -47.33 -12.82
CA SER A 902 -65.27 -46.77 -14.02
C SER A 902 -65.79 -45.37 -14.36
N VAL A 903 -67.11 -45.15 -14.26
CA VAL A 903 -67.74 -43.86 -14.55
C VAL A 903 -67.37 -42.82 -13.49
N ILE A 904 -67.38 -43.18 -12.21
CA ILE A 904 -66.97 -42.24 -11.15
C ILE A 904 -65.45 -41.99 -11.20
N GLY A 905 -64.64 -43.02 -11.44
CA GLY A 905 -63.20 -42.87 -11.61
C GLY A 905 -62.83 -41.88 -12.73
N ALA A 906 -63.54 -41.91 -13.85
CA ALA A 906 -63.31 -40.96 -14.94
C ALA A 906 -63.62 -39.50 -14.56
N GLU A 907 -64.69 -39.25 -13.79
CA GLU A 907 -65.04 -37.91 -13.32
C GLU A 907 -64.06 -37.38 -12.27
N VAL A 908 -63.55 -38.25 -11.41
CA VAL A 908 -62.51 -37.92 -10.44
C VAL A 908 -61.18 -37.58 -11.13
N SER A 909 -60.77 -38.36 -12.13
CA SER A 909 -59.55 -38.06 -12.91
C SER A 909 -59.62 -36.69 -13.60
N LYS A 910 -60.79 -36.29 -14.13
CA LYS A 910 -60.99 -34.94 -14.70
C LYS A 910 -60.80 -33.84 -13.67
N PHE A 911 -61.31 -34.04 -12.45
CA PHE A 911 -61.09 -33.09 -11.35
C PHE A 911 -59.62 -33.02 -10.94
N GLN A 912 -58.94 -34.17 -10.87
CA GLN A 912 -57.52 -34.23 -10.52
C GLN A 912 -56.67 -33.42 -11.51
N GLN A 913 -56.90 -33.59 -12.82
CA GLN A 913 -56.21 -32.80 -13.86
C GLN A 913 -56.50 -31.29 -13.73
N ALA A 914 -57.76 -30.92 -13.51
CA ALA A 914 -58.11 -29.50 -13.30
C ALA A 914 -57.43 -28.91 -12.05
N ALA A 915 -57.34 -29.67 -10.95
CA ALA A 915 -56.65 -29.24 -9.74
C ALA A 915 -55.13 -29.10 -9.95
N GLU A 916 -54.51 -30.03 -10.67
CA GLU A 916 -53.10 -29.97 -11.08
C GLU A 916 -52.79 -28.71 -11.90
N ASP A 917 -53.61 -28.42 -12.91
CA ASP A 917 -53.45 -27.24 -13.77
C ASP A 917 -53.64 -25.92 -12.99
N ILE A 918 -54.52 -25.88 -12.00
CA ILE A 918 -54.74 -24.69 -11.15
C ILE A 918 -53.54 -24.47 -10.23
N LEU A 919 -53.07 -25.52 -9.56
CA LEU A 919 -51.93 -25.44 -8.61
C LEU A 919 -50.63 -25.11 -9.33
N LYS A 920 -50.37 -25.70 -10.50
CA LYS A 920 -49.18 -25.44 -11.30
C LYS A 920 -49.11 -23.99 -11.80
N ARG A 921 -50.22 -23.44 -12.29
CA ARG A 921 -50.28 -22.04 -12.75
C ARG A 921 -50.01 -21.05 -11.61
N PHE A 922 -50.57 -21.33 -10.43
CA PHE A 922 -50.28 -20.52 -9.23
C PHE A 922 -48.79 -20.56 -8.86
N GLU A 923 -48.18 -21.75 -8.86
CA GLU A 923 -46.74 -21.92 -8.56
C GLU A 923 -45.85 -21.15 -9.55
N GLU A 924 -46.15 -21.25 -10.85
CA GLU A 924 -45.42 -20.53 -11.91
C GLU A 924 -45.52 -19.00 -11.71
N HIS A 925 -46.73 -18.48 -11.48
CA HIS A 925 -46.97 -17.06 -11.26
C HIS A 925 -46.31 -16.54 -9.96
N ALA A 926 -46.42 -17.27 -8.85
CA ALA A 926 -45.80 -16.89 -7.58
C ALA A 926 -44.26 -16.84 -7.68
N THR A 927 -43.66 -17.77 -8.44
CA THR A 927 -42.22 -17.81 -8.70
C THR A 927 -41.77 -16.63 -9.57
N GLU A 928 -42.53 -16.31 -10.62
CA GLU A 928 -42.24 -15.17 -11.49
C GLU A 928 -42.31 -13.83 -10.76
N LEU A 929 -43.34 -13.62 -9.94
CA LEU A 929 -43.52 -12.42 -9.11
C LEU A 929 -42.38 -12.24 -8.11
N THR A 930 -42.00 -13.31 -7.41
CA THR A 930 -40.87 -13.30 -6.46
C THR A 930 -39.55 -12.98 -7.17
N SER A 931 -39.31 -13.57 -8.34
CA SER A 931 -38.08 -13.29 -9.12
C SER A 931 -38.02 -11.86 -9.68
N SER A 932 -39.17 -11.26 -9.98
CA SER A 932 -39.28 -9.88 -10.46
C SER A 932 -39.01 -8.90 -9.33
N PHE A 933 -39.49 -9.20 -8.12
CA PHE A 933 -39.16 -8.47 -6.91
C PHE A 933 -37.64 -8.51 -6.61
N GLU A 934 -36.98 -9.67 -6.70
CA GLU A 934 -35.52 -9.77 -6.47
C GLU A 934 -34.71 -8.88 -7.43
N LYS A 935 -35.14 -8.79 -8.70
CA LYS A 935 -34.52 -7.93 -9.72
C LYS A 935 -34.77 -6.44 -9.47
N LEU A 936 -35.97 -6.05 -9.06
CA LEU A 936 -36.31 -4.66 -8.77
C LEU A 936 -35.64 -4.16 -7.49
N SER A 937 -35.59 -5.00 -6.45
CA SER A 937 -34.91 -4.71 -5.20
C SER A 937 -33.40 -4.55 -5.40
N SER A 938 -32.77 -5.39 -6.22
CA SER A 938 -31.33 -5.27 -6.54
C SER A 938 -31.00 -4.07 -7.45
N ALA A 939 -31.96 -3.57 -8.25
CA ALA A 939 -31.77 -2.37 -9.06
C ALA A 939 -31.96 -1.06 -8.27
N GLN A 940 -32.82 -1.05 -7.25
CA GLN A 940 -33.03 0.11 -6.36
C GLN A 940 -31.99 0.22 -5.25
N LEU A 941 -31.29 -0.87 -4.94
CA LEU A 941 -30.21 -0.91 -3.95
C LEU A 941 -28.85 -0.84 -4.66
N ASN A 942 -27.96 0.04 -4.18
CA ASN A 942 -26.59 0.20 -4.71
C ASN A 942 -25.83 -1.15 -4.69
N GLU A 943 -24.91 -1.40 -5.63
CA GLU A 943 -24.29 -2.72 -6.00
C GLU A 943 -23.77 -3.63 -4.85
N LYS A 944 -23.73 -3.16 -3.61
CA LYS A 944 -23.20 -3.88 -2.43
C LYS A 944 -24.21 -4.74 -1.67
N LEU A 945 -25.51 -4.70 -1.99
CA LEU A 945 -26.56 -5.34 -1.19
C LEU A 945 -27.41 -6.28 -2.05
N ASN A 946 -27.11 -7.57 -1.95
CA ASN A 946 -27.75 -8.62 -2.73
C ASN A 946 -28.83 -9.29 -1.86
N LEU A 947 -30.09 -8.86 -1.98
CA LEU A 947 -31.22 -9.44 -1.24
C LEU A 947 -31.72 -10.70 -1.95
N LYS A 948 -31.66 -11.83 -1.26
CA LYS A 948 -32.33 -13.08 -1.65
C LYS A 948 -33.45 -13.34 -0.65
N ILE A 949 -34.65 -12.85 -0.91
CA ILE A 949 -35.81 -13.14 -0.07
C ILE A 949 -36.36 -14.49 -0.53
N LYS A 950 -36.16 -15.52 0.28
CA LYS A 950 -36.75 -16.84 0.05
C LYS A 950 -38.19 -16.83 0.53
N ILE A 951 -39.12 -16.46 -0.33
CA ILE A 951 -40.52 -16.79 -0.09
C ILE A 951 -40.65 -18.28 -0.43
N ASP A 952 -40.71 -19.12 0.60
CA ASP A 952 -40.91 -20.56 0.42
C ASP A 952 -42.32 -20.75 -0.14
N ASN A 953 -42.43 -21.18 -1.39
CA ASN A 953 -43.73 -21.39 -2.01
C ASN A 953 -44.55 -22.45 -1.28
N GLY A 954 -43.96 -23.26 -0.38
CA GLY A 954 -44.66 -24.16 0.56
C GLY A 954 -45.50 -25.28 -0.07
N ILE A 955 -45.79 -25.19 -1.36
CA ILE A 955 -46.63 -26.08 -2.14
C ILE A 955 -45.69 -27.05 -2.84
N LYS A 956 -45.42 -28.19 -2.21
CA LYS A 956 -44.93 -29.36 -2.95
C LYS A 956 -46.10 -29.88 -3.78
N VAL A 957 -46.33 -29.29 -4.96
CA VAL A 957 -47.42 -29.67 -5.88
C VAL A 957 -47.43 -31.18 -6.07
N ALA A 958 -46.28 -31.82 -6.27
CA ALA A 958 -46.17 -33.28 -6.37
C ALA A 958 -46.58 -34.06 -5.10
N GLY A 959 -46.29 -33.53 -3.89
CA GLY A 959 -46.65 -34.17 -2.62
C GLY A 959 -48.13 -34.00 -2.26
N LEU A 960 -48.70 -32.84 -2.58
CA LEU A 960 -50.11 -32.52 -2.35
C LEU A 960 -51.03 -33.16 -3.40
N LEU A 961 -50.58 -33.24 -4.67
CA LEU A 961 -51.23 -34.06 -5.70
C LEU A 961 -51.18 -35.55 -5.36
N GLY A 962 -50.12 -36.02 -4.71
CA GLY A 962 -50.07 -37.38 -4.15
C GLY A 962 -51.21 -37.66 -3.16
N GLY A 963 -51.64 -36.66 -2.39
CA GLY A 963 -52.81 -36.72 -1.52
C GLY A 963 -54.13 -36.84 -2.30
N LEU A 964 -54.31 -36.05 -3.37
CA LEU A 964 -55.48 -36.17 -4.25
C LEU A 964 -55.49 -37.49 -5.04
N VAL A 965 -54.36 -37.97 -5.54
CA VAL A 965 -54.23 -39.28 -6.23
C VAL A 965 -54.53 -40.42 -5.26
N GLY A 966 -54.00 -40.36 -4.03
CA GLY A 966 -54.22 -41.37 -3.00
C GLY A 966 -55.66 -41.41 -2.49
N ILE A 967 -56.31 -40.25 -2.34
CA ILE A 967 -57.66 -40.13 -1.75
C ILE A 967 -58.76 -40.24 -2.81
N ALA A 968 -58.53 -39.79 -4.05
CA ALA A 968 -59.55 -39.75 -5.07
C ALA A 968 -59.61 -41.05 -5.91
N VAL A 969 -58.57 -41.89 -5.87
CA VAL A 969 -58.51 -43.11 -6.68
C VAL A 969 -58.62 -44.36 -5.80
N ALA A 970 -58.06 -44.38 -4.57
CA ALA A 970 -58.15 -45.55 -3.70
C ALA A 970 -59.59 -45.99 -3.32
N PRO A 971 -60.55 -45.07 -3.03
CA PRO A 971 -61.94 -45.45 -2.77
C PRO A 971 -62.69 -45.96 -4.02
N PHE A 972 -62.16 -45.71 -5.23
CA PHE A 972 -62.84 -45.97 -6.51
C PHE A 972 -62.15 -47.06 -7.36
N THR A 973 -60.86 -47.33 -7.19
CA THR A 973 -60.10 -48.29 -8.00
C THR A 973 -59.22 -49.25 -7.21
N GLY A 974 -58.99 -49.02 -5.90
CA GLY A 974 -57.95 -49.72 -5.15
C GLY A 974 -58.37 -50.14 -3.74
N GLY A 975 -59.22 -51.17 -3.65
CA GLY A 975 -59.45 -51.92 -2.40
C GLY A 975 -60.91 -52.08 -2.02
N ALA A 976 -61.65 -52.89 -2.77
CA ALA A 976 -62.78 -53.78 -2.45
C ALA A 976 -63.62 -53.62 -1.15
N SER A 977 -63.66 -52.50 -0.45
CA SER A 977 -64.17 -52.42 0.93
C SER A 977 -65.24 -51.36 1.17
N LEU A 978 -65.39 -50.32 0.33
CA LEU A 978 -66.47 -49.32 0.49
C LEU A 978 -67.69 -49.58 -0.41
N TRP A 979 -67.49 -49.92 -1.69
CA TRP A 979 -68.62 -50.25 -2.58
C TRP A 979 -69.13 -51.66 -2.37
N LEU A 980 -68.24 -52.60 -2.04
CA LEU A 980 -68.65 -53.97 -1.71
C LEU A 980 -69.35 -54.04 -0.35
N THR A 981 -69.09 -53.17 0.63
CA THR A 981 -69.91 -53.17 1.86
C THR A 981 -71.26 -52.50 1.67
N GLY A 982 -71.35 -51.42 0.87
CA GLY A 982 -72.63 -50.76 0.57
C GLY A 982 -73.52 -51.56 -0.38
N VAL A 983 -72.95 -52.22 -1.39
CA VAL A 983 -73.69 -52.97 -2.42
C VAL A 983 -73.77 -54.47 -2.12
N ALA A 984 -72.86 -55.10 -1.36
CA ALA A 984 -73.02 -56.52 -0.98
C ALA A 984 -73.99 -56.75 0.19
N LEU A 985 -74.36 -55.69 0.93
CA LEU A 985 -75.47 -55.77 1.90
C LEU A 985 -76.86 -55.77 1.23
N PHE A 986 -76.91 -55.70 -0.10
CA PHE A 986 -78.13 -55.94 -0.87
C PHE A 986 -78.49 -57.43 -0.89
N SER A 987 -78.77 -58.00 0.28
CA SER A 987 -79.57 -59.21 0.31
C SER A 987 -80.99 -58.79 -0.04
N VAL A 988 -81.44 -59.04 -1.28
CA VAL A 988 -82.87 -59.01 -1.61
C VAL A 988 -83.53 -60.18 -0.87
N ALA A 989 -83.64 -60.04 0.45
CA ALA A 989 -84.20 -61.02 1.36
C ALA A 989 -85.63 -60.59 1.68
N VAL A 990 -86.56 -61.25 0.98
CA VAL A 990 -87.92 -61.60 1.43
C VAL A 990 -88.93 -60.45 1.59
N SER A 991 -89.50 -60.01 0.47
CA SER A 991 -90.93 -59.62 0.39
C SER A 991 -91.75 -60.46 -0.60
N ILE A 992 -91.11 -61.41 -1.30
CA ILE A 992 -91.76 -62.26 -2.31
C ILE A 992 -92.70 -63.33 -1.67
N GLY A 993 -92.79 -63.38 -0.34
CA GLY A 993 -93.45 -64.47 0.40
C GLY A 993 -94.86 -64.24 0.95
N LYS A 994 -95.53 -63.10 0.73
CA LYS A 994 -96.81 -62.81 1.44
C LYS A 994 -98.12 -62.86 0.64
N ALA A 995 -98.14 -63.17 -0.65
CA ALA A 995 -99.43 -63.31 -1.35
C ALA A 995 -99.36 -64.16 -2.63
N PHE A 996 -99.46 -65.48 -2.51
CA PHE A 996 -99.84 -66.33 -3.66
C PHE A 996 -100.69 -67.52 -3.20
N TRP A 997 -102.02 -67.34 -3.17
CA TRP A 997 -102.97 -68.45 -3.08
C TRP A 997 -103.43 -68.88 -4.48
N GLY A 998 -103.64 -70.17 -4.68
CA GLY A 998 -103.93 -70.79 -5.98
C GLY A 998 -105.12 -70.15 -6.71
N ALA A 999 -104.86 -69.49 -7.84
CA ALA A 999 -105.88 -68.86 -8.68
C ALA A 999 -105.79 -69.38 -10.13
N ILE A 1000 -106.95 -69.72 -10.71
CA ILE A 1000 -107.11 -70.47 -11.98
C ILE A 1000 -107.28 -69.51 -13.19
N ARG A 1001 -106.78 -68.25 -13.16
CA ARG A 1001 -106.85 -67.30 -14.31
C ARG A 1001 -105.51 -66.60 -14.64
N PRO A 1002 -105.02 -66.66 -15.90
CA PRO A 1002 -103.72 -66.08 -16.33
C PRO A 1002 -103.56 -64.57 -16.10
N ASP A 1003 -104.55 -63.74 -16.44
CA ASP A 1003 -104.37 -62.27 -16.46
C ASP A 1003 -104.24 -61.63 -15.07
N PHE A 1004 -104.96 -62.17 -14.08
CA PHE A 1004 -104.86 -61.71 -12.69
C PHE A 1004 -103.48 -62.06 -12.08
N LYS A 1005 -102.97 -63.27 -12.39
CA LYS A 1005 -101.63 -63.72 -11.98
C LYS A 1005 -100.53 -62.80 -12.55
N LYS A 1006 -100.61 -62.43 -13.83
CA LYS A 1006 -99.66 -61.51 -14.48
C LYS A 1006 -99.70 -60.09 -13.87
N SER A 1007 -100.87 -59.57 -13.54
CA SER A 1007 -101.02 -58.26 -12.88
C SER A 1007 -100.41 -58.25 -11.47
N GLN A 1008 -100.64 -59.30 -10.68
CA GLN A 1008 -100.03 -59.47 -9.36
C GLN A 1008 -98.51 -59.59 -9.42
N GLN A 1009 -97.97 -60.35 -10.39
CA GLN A 1009 -96.53 -60.45 -10.62
C GLN A 1009 -95.90 -59.10 -11.02
N ARG A 1010 -96.57 -58.29 -11.86
CA ARG A 1010 -96.09 -56.93 -12.22
C ARG A 1010 -96.09 -55.98 -11.01
N LYS A 1011 -97.16 -55.99 -10.22
CA LYS A 1011 -97.25 -55.20 -8.99
C LYS A 1011 -96.15 -55.59 -7.99
N ALA A 1012 -95.92 -56.89 -7.83
CA ALA A 1012 -94.83 -57.40 -6.99
C ALA A 1012 -93.44 -56.99 -7.54
N THR A 1013 -93.22 -57.02 -8.85
CA THR A 1013 -91.96 -56.50 -9.44
C THR A 1013 -91.76 -55.04 -9.11
N GLU A 1014 -92.79 -54.19 -9.27
CA GLU A 1014 -92.66 -52.75 -9.02
C GLU A 1014 -92.41 -52.44 -7.53
N GLU A 1015 -93.13 -53.08 -6.60
CA GLU A 1015 -92.93 -52.89 -5.15
C GLU A 1015 -91.53 -53.33 -4.70
N ASN A 1016 -91.06 -54.49 -5.18
CA ASN A 1016 -89.72 -54.98 -4.86
C ASN A 1016 -88.62 -54.13 -5.52
N LEU A 1017 -88.85 -53.65 -6.76
CA LEU A 1017 -87.90 -52.84 -7.49
C LEU A 1017 -87.79 -51.42 -6.89
N CYS A 1018 -88.90 -50.79 -6.49
CA CYS A 1018 -88.86 -49.50 -5.80
C CYS A 1018 -88.07 -49.57 -4.48
N SER A 1019 -88.30 -50.62 -3.68
CA SER A 1019 -87.54 -50.86 -2.44
C SER A 1019 -86.05 -51.09 -2.74
N ALA A 1020 -85.75 -51.86 -3.78
CA ALA A 1020 -84.37 -52.13 -4.21
C ALA A 1020 -83.66 -50.86 -4.71
N ILE A 1021 -84.35 -50.02 -5.48
CA ILE A 1021 -83.79 -48.74 -5.97
C ILE A 1021 -83.52 -47.79 -4.81
N GLN A 1022 -84.43 -47.72 -3.83
CA GLN A 1022 -84.29 -46.79 -2.71
C GLN A 1022 -83.11 -47.15 -1.80
N GLN A 1023 -82.97 -48.42 -1.40
CA GLN A 1023 -81.83 -48.84 -0.59
C GLN A 1023 -80.51 -48.70 -1.37
N LEU A 1024 -80.52 -48.92 -2.69
CA LEU A 1024 -79.35 -48.76 -3.55
C LEU A 1024 -78.96 -47.28 -3.62
N ARG A 1025 -79.92 -46.38 -3.82
CA ARG A 1025 -79.71 -44.93 -3.79
C ARG A 1025 -79.16 -44.46 -2.44
N ASP A 1026 -79.70 -44.95 -1.33
CA ASP A 1026 -79.24 -44.58 0.02
C ASP A 1026 -77.80 -45.07 0.29
N ALA A 1027 -77.48 -46.30 -0.11
CA ALA A 1027 -76.13 -46.87 0.02
C ALA A 1027 -75.10 -46.10 -0.83
N LEU A 1028 -75.43 -45.81 -2.10
CA LEU A 1028 -74.57 -45.08 -3.02
C LEU A 1028 -74.38 -43.62 -2.59
N ARG A 1029 -75.43 -42.99 -2.05
CA ARG A 1029 -75.36 -41.61 -1.53
C ARG A 1029 -74.47 -41.53 -0.29
N GLY A 1030 -74.61 -42.47 0.64
CA GLY A 1030 -73.79 -42.53 1.85
C GLY A 1030 -72.30 -42.72 1.57
N SER A 1031 -71.95 -43.64 0.66
CA SER A 1031 -70.55 -43.87 0.27
C SER A 1031 -69.96 -42.69 -0.50
N SER A 1032 -70.71 -42.11 -1.45
CA SER A 1032 -70.30 -40.93 -2.22
C SER A 1032 -70.09 -39.72 -1.32
N GLN A 1033 -70.98 -39.49 -0.35
CA GLN A 1033 -70.86 -38.39 0.59
C GLN A 1033 -69.62 -38.53 1.48
N LYS A 1034 -69.29 -39.76 1.92
CA LYS A 1034 -68.08 -40.01 2.70
C LYS A 1034 -66.80 -39.74 1.90
N ALA A 1035 -66.73 -40.22 0.66
CA ALA A 1035 -65.58 -39.97 -0.23
C ALA A 1035 -65.43 -38.48 -0.58
N LEU A 1036 -66.52 -37.79 -0.89
CA LEU A 1036 -66.53 -36.34 -1.15
C LEU A 1036 -66.19 -35.52 0.11
N SER A 1037 -66.50 -35.99 1.31
CA SER A 1037 -66.12 -35.30 2.55
C SER A 1037 -64.62 -35.41 2.81
N GLU A 1038 -63.99 -36.53 2.48
CA GLU A 1038 -62.54 -36.70 2.60
C GLU A 1038 -61.79 -35.82 1.59
N MET A 1039 -62.26 -35.76 0.34
CA MET A 1039 -61.70 -34.85 -0.66
C MET A 1039 -61.88 -33.36 -0.28
N GLN A 1040 -62.99 -32.99 0.38
CA GLN A 1040 -63.19 -31.63 0.90
C GLN A 1040 -62.09 -31.25 1.90
N ARG A 1041 -61.69 -32.16 2.80
CA ARG A 1041 -60.60 -31.89 3.76
C ARG A 1041 -59.27 -31.62 3.07
N THR A 1042 -58.95 -32.39 2.02
CA THR A 1042 -57.74 -32.16 1.21
C THR A 1042 -57.79 -30.82 0.48
N ILE A 1043 -58.97 -30.41 0.00
CA ILE A 1043 -59.15 -29.10 -0.65
C ILE A 1043 -59.02 -27.95 0.36
N ASP A 1044 -59.52 -28.12 1.58
CA ASP A 1044 -59.37 -27.11 2.63
C ASP A 1044 -57.88 -26.94 3.03
N GLN A 1045 -57.10 -28.03 3.04
CA GLN A 1045 -55.64 -27.98 3.21
C GLN A 1045 -54.94 -27.27 2.05
N LEU A 1046 -55.36 -27.51 0.81
CA LEU A 1046 -54.84 -26.81 -0.37
C LEU A 1046 -55.17 -25.31 -0.33
N ASN A 1047 -56.36 -24.94 0.13
CA ASN A 1047 -56.75 -23.54 0.28
C ASN A 1047 -55.85 -22.79 1.29
N LEU A 1048 -55.50 -23.43 2.40
CA LEU A 1048 -54.56 -22.85 3.38
C LEU A 1048 -53.15 -22.70 2.78
N ALA A 1049 -52.70 -23.67 1.98
CA ALA A 1049 -51.39 -23.61 1.32
C ALA A 1049 -51.31 -22.49 0.27
N LEU A 1050 -52.41 -22.20 -0.44
CA LEU A 1050 -52.51 -21.11 -1.42
C LEU A 1050 -52.47 -19.71 -0.78
N GLU A 1051 -52.80 -19.57 0.51
CA GLU A 1051 -52.78 -18.29 1.23
C GLU A 1051 -51.43 -18.01 1.91
N ALA A 1052 -50.60 -19.03 2.09
CA ALA A 1052 -49.34 -18.92 2.85
C ALA A 1052 -48.35 -17.87 2.28
N PRO A 1053 -48.09 -17.78 0.96
CA PRO A 1053 -47.13 -16.81 0.42
C PRO A 1053 -47.54 -15.34 0.69
N ALA A 1054 -48.82 -15.02 0.54
CA ALA A 1054 -49.35 -13.67 0.79
C ALA A 1054 -49.30 -13.31 2.29
N ASN A 1055 -49.63 -14.26 3.17
CA ASN A 1055 -49.56 -14.07 4.62
C ASN A 1055 -48.12 -13.84 5.09
N GLN A 1056 -47.14 -14.56 4.52
CA GLN A 1056 -45.72 -14.35 4.81
C GLN A 1056 -45.26 -12.95 4.37
N ALA A 1057 -45.65 -12.50 3.17
CA ALA A 1057 -45.32 -11.16 2.68
C ALA A 1057 -45.94 -10.04 3.53
N THR A 1058 -47.20 -10.22 3.99
CA THR A 1058 -47.90 -9.26 4.87
C THR A 1058 -47.13 -8.98 6.17
N VAL A 1059 -46.56 -10.02 6.77
CA VAL A 1059 -45.78 -9.89 8.01
C VAL A 1059 -44.53 -9.06 7.77
N GLN A 1060 -43.81 -9.33 6.68
CA GLN A 1060 -42.59 -8.59 6.32
C GLN A 1060 -42.89 -7.10 6.05
N VAL A 1061 -44.01 -6.80 5.37
CA VAL A 1061 -44.45 -5.42 5.11
C VAL A 1061 -44.75 -4.66 6.40
N LYS A 1062 -45.52 -5.25 7.33
CA LYS A 1062 -45.85 -4.60 8.62
C LYS A 1062 -44.60 -4.33 9.47
N VAL A 1063 -43.65 -5.26 9.47
CA VAL A 1063 -42.37 -5.13 10.18
C VAL A 1063 -41.55 -3.96 9.62
N LEU A 1064 -41.45 -3.86 8.29
CA LEU A 1064 -40.70 -2.79 7.63
C LEU A 1064 -41.37 -1.43 7.78
N ASP A 1065 -42.70 -1.37 7.76
CA ASP A 1065 -43.47 -0.13 7.96
C ASP A 1065 -43.24 0.46 9.36
N SER A 1066 -43.38 -0.37 10.41
CA SER A 1066 -43.10 0.03 11.80
C SER A 1066 -41.66 0.51 12.00
N SER A 1067 -40.70 -0.23 11.44
CA SER A 1067 -39.27 0.10 11.50
C SER A 1067 -38.97 1.43 10.81
N THR A 1068 -39.53 1.64 9.62
CA THR A 1068 -39.37 2.87 8.83
C THR A 1068 -40.00 4.07 9.55
N GLY A 1069 -41.15 3.89 10.19
CA GLY A 1069 -41.82 4.94 10.99
C GLY A 1069 -40.99 5.40 12.19
N ARG A 1070 -40.32 4.47 12.89
CA ARG A 1070 -39.41 4.79 13.99
C ARG A 1070 -38.18 5.57 13.51
N LEU A 1071 -37.54 5.15 12.41
CA LEU A 1071 -36.40 5.88 11.81
C LEU A 1071 -36.78 7.30 11.36
N LYS A 1072 -37.97 7.50 10.78
CA LYS A 1072 -38.48 8.84 10.41
C LYS A 1072 -38.72 9.72 11.64
N THR A 1073 -39.18 9.13 12.75
CA THR A 1073 -39.39 9.86 14.00
C THR A 1073 -38.06 10.31 14.60
N LEU A 1074 -37.06 9.40 14.62
CA LEU A 1074 -35.71 9.72 15.06
C LEU A 1074 -35.06 10.82 14.19
N SER A 1075 -35.24 10.78 12.87
CA SER A 1075 -34.76 11.84 11.97
C SER A 1075 -35.34 13.22 12.33
N ARG A 1076 -36.65 13.29 12.64
CA ARG A 1076 -37.30 14.54 13.09
C ARG A 1076 -36.78 15.03 14.44
N GLN A 1077 -36.43 14.12 15.34
CA GLN A 1077 -35.84 14.50 16.63
C GLN A 1077 -34.42 15.06 16.44
N ILE A 1078 -33.60 14.46 15.57
CA ILE A 1078 -32.28 14.98 15.21
C ILE A 1078 -32.41 16.36 14.55
N GLU A 1079 -33.42 16.58 13.72
CA GLU A 1079 -33.73 17.88 13.11
C GLU A 1079 -34.05 18.96 14.14
N ALA A 1080 -34.91 18.63 15.12
CA ALA A 1080 -35.28 19.55 16.20
C ALA A 1080 -34.10 19.91 17.10
N GLU A 1081 -33.32 18.92 17.53
CA GLU A 1081 -32.16 19.12 18.41
C GLU A 1081 -30.99 19.83 17.69
N GLY A 1082 -30.77 19.53 16.41
CA GLY A 1082 -29.71 20.12 15.59
C GLY A 1082 -29.97 21.55 15.11
N LYS A 1083 -31.19 22.08 15.30
CA LYS A 1083 -31.64 23.37 14.74
C LYS A 1083 -31.33 23.49 13.24
N LEU A 1084 -31.69 22.45 12.48
CA LEU A 1084 -31.34 22.24 11.08
C LEU A 1084 -32.24 22.99 10.09
#